data_AF-W4ECH2-F1
#
_entry.id   AF-W4ECH2-F1
#
_cell.length_a   1.000
_cell.length_b   1.000
_cell.length_c   1.000
_cell.angle_alpha   90.00
_cell.angle_beta   90.00
_cell.angle_gamma   90.00
#
_symmetry.space_group_name_H-M   'P 1'
#
loop_
_entity.id
_entity.type
_entity.pdbx_description
1 polymer ?
#
loop_
_entity_poly.entity_id
_entity_poly.type
_entity_poly.pdbx_seq_one_letter_code
_entity_poly.pdbx_strand_id
1 'polypeptide(L)'
;MNHPHIRNWGFSDTPLLLPYYLPPGTVLPSTISGQAVEWKSSQPDVWAGPGRLVSPVDELGPEIQLTAVTLKESYTYKVRMLGERSCWLAGYTREPDENANVYSLFVANSLHLALDMTGEGYEALNDNYGVLFAKADYYHSVQGETRLLGMPRCFRLTDGGFGILATPLNHEGKGDRPGELLYFETKDFVHYKEKEHIVLSSKVILDYSCELDAATRLYRIGWKDEGGESYFGMTKDFITLVDCQPGERFPVLLQELSMKGALTGQRIALTRSEAIYLKNKLGRVCNVSVSVPVIELQAGDPLPDHWRVTTVYSDGSVNEKRLIIDPAALATVNLSQPGTYKLDGEVLRHRFPYPMMMTRPDPQIIRLNNRYYFISTDDDGQRRIYIRSADTLEGLQDGQAAETLLWDGTLPDGERRGEHWAPELHLIHGRLYCFLAISVNNSWTGVQAHVAVLTGNDPLNRDHWETPLRVLDRHGRVLGDLAERERNINLDMTYFEYGGQSYVCWSQPKWHKEVQELASLYIATVDPDMPWRLTSNPVKICQNEYGWDRNGKVASGVAEGPYVLKHEDAVYMVYSGSSVGPTYTVGMLELMKAGDPLNPAAWRKSNYPWMHSLSHPGQYGPGHNSFVQDEDGNWFNVYHACEVNGGFRHASIRPVHFRSDGSPVLDMTEEEELLPEYERLTIIVVVQ
;
A
#
# COMPACT_ATOMS: atom_id res chain seq x y z
N MET A 1 -7.16 1.19 36.58
CA MET A 1 -5.99 0.30 36.36
C MET A 1 -4.78 1.20 36.16
N ASN A 2 -3.68 0.95 36.89
CA ASN A 2 -2.48 1.79 36.82
C ASN A 2 -1.63 1.36 35.60
N HIS A 3 -1.63 2.12 34.51
CA HIS A 3 -0.68 1.93 33.41
C HIS A 3 0.76 2.19 33.90
N PRO A 4 1.73 1.26 33.73
CA PRO A 4 3.07 1.39 34.31
C PRO A 4 4.05 2.30 33.53
N HIS A 5 3.61 3.02 32.49
CA HIS A 5 4.50 3.73 31.56
C HIS A 5 4.30 5.24 31.51
N ILE A 6 4.20 5.91 32.67
CA ILE A 6 4.08 7.37 32.76
C ILE A 6 5.41 7.94 33.28
N ARG A 7 6.29 8.35 32.36
CA ARG A 7 7.38 9.27 32.70
C ARG A 7 6.83 10.70 32.68
N ASN A 8 7.22 11.50 33.67
CA ASN A 8 6.93 12.93 33.73
C ASN A 8 7.36 13.60 32.42
N TRP A 9 6.46 14.37 31.79
CA TRP A 9 6.87 15.36 30.80
C TRP A 9 7.77 16.34 31.56
N GLY A 10 9.08 16.30 31.31
CA GLY A 10 10.02 17.22 31.94
C GLY A 10 9.72 18.63 31.43
N PHE A 11 9.04 19.42 32.24
CA PHE A 11 8.73 20.80 31.93
C PHE A 11 9.84 21.73 32.41
N SER A 12 10.14 22.78 31.64
CA SER A 12 11.14 23.78 31.99
C SER A 12 10.60 24.81 32.98
N ASP A 13 11.50 25.36 33.82
CA ASP A 13 11.14 26.33 34.84
C ASP A 13 10.98 27.78 34.31
N THR A 14 11.30 28.11 33.04
CA THR A 14 11.15 29.51 32.56
C THR A 14 11.01 29.68 31.02
N PRO A 15 10.01 30.45 30.53
CA PRO A 15 8.61 30.31 30.91
C PRO A 15 8.11 28.90 30.54
N LEU A 16 7.19 28.37 31.35
CA LEU A 16 6.70 26.99 31.25
C LEU A 16 6.34 26.57 29.81
N LEU A 17 7.09 25.61 29.27
CA LEU A 17 6.82 24.97 27.99
C LEU A 17 5.67 23.97 28.13
N LEU A 18 4.44 24.36 27.80
CA LEU A 18 3.27 23.47 27.86
C LEU A 18 2.75 23.14 26.44
N PRO A 19 2.71 21.88 26.01
CA PRO A 19 2.07 21.50 24.75
C PRO A 19 0.57 21.77 24.79
N TYR A 20 0.00 22.15 23.65
CA TYR A 20 -1.44 22.37 23.54
C TYR A 20 -2.24 21.08 23.67
N TYR A 21 -1.75 19.96 23.13
CA TYR A 21 -2.41 18.67 23.23
C TYR A 21 -1.82 17.87 24.38
N LEU A 22 -2.65 17.53 25.38
CA LEU A 22 -2.20 16.83 26.58
C LEU A 22 -2.86 15.43 26.66
N PRO A 23 -2.07 14.34 26.69
CA PRO A 23 -2.62 13.01 26.93
C PRO A 23 -3.10 12.84 28.38
N PRO A 24 -4.06 11.92 28.63
CA PRO A 24 -4.42 11.57 30.00
C PRO A 24 -3.20 11.05 30.76
N GLY A 25 -3.13 11.33 32.06
CA GLY A 25 -2.01 10.99 32.91
C GLY A 25 -0.83 11.96 32.88
N THR A 26 -0.90 13.03 32.08
CA THR A 26 0.08 14.13 32.11
C THR A 26 0.22 14.70 33.53
N VAL A 27 1.45 14.84 34.01
CA VAL A 27 1.77 15.43 35.32
C VAL A 27 2.36 16.81 35.09
N LEU A 28 1.57 17.85 35.36
CA LEU A 28 1.99 19.25 35.26
C LEU A 28 3.10 19.55 36.29
N PRO A 29 3.99 20.52 36.00
CA PRO A 29 5.11 20.79 36.89
C PRO A 29 4.65 21.37 38.22
N SER A 30 5.33 20.97 39.29
CA SER A 30 5.09 21.45 40.65
C SER A 30 5.75 22.79 40.93
N THR A 31 6.69 23.23 40.08
CA THR A 31 7.37 24.52 40.18
C THR A 31 7.42 25.24 38.84
N ILE A 32 7.45 26.58 38.89
CA ILE A 32 7.82 27.46 37.78
C ILE A 32 8.82 28.47 38.34
N SER A 33 9.99 28.57 37.72
CA SER A 33 11.10 29.46 38.11
C SER A 33 11.48 29.29 39.58
N GLY A 34 11.49 28.03 40.05
CA GLY A 34 11.79 27.67 41.44
C GLY A 34 10.70 28.02 42.46
N GLN A 35 9.53 28.48 42.03
CA GLN A 35 8.38 28.74 42.91
C GLN A 35 7.35 27.63 42.81
N ALA A 36 6.78 27.21 43.94
CA ALA A 36 5.68 26.24 43.97
C ALA A 36 4.47 26.76 43.18
N VAL A 37 3.81 25.86 42.45
CA VAL A 37 2.64 26.16 41.61
C VAL A 37 1.41 25.45 42.14
N GLU A 38 0.32 26.20 42.27
CA GLU A 38 -1.03 25.65 42.38
C GLU A 38 -1.70 25.69 41.01
N TRP A 39 -2.19 24.54 40.55
CA TRP A 39 -2.88 24.43 39.26
C TRP A 39 -4.40 24.48 39.42
N LYS A 40 -5.05 25.26 38.56
CA LYS A 40 -6.51 25.35 38.44
C LYS A 40 -6.93 25.02 37.02
N SER A 41 -8.15 24.52 36.87
CA SER A 41 -8.74 24.19 35.56
C SER A 41 -10.13 24.83 35.45
N SER A 42 -10.51 25.25 34.24
CA SER A 42 -11.90 25.61 33.93
C SER A 42 -12.86 24.41 33.95
N GLN A 43 -12.32 23.19 33.97
CA GLN A 43 -13.05 21.92 34.12
C GLN A 43 -12.50 21.16 35.33
N PRO A 44 -13.18 21.15 36.49
CA PRO A 44 -12.64 20.56 37.73
C PRO A 44 -12.47 19.04 37.71
N ASP A 45 -13.18 18.34 36.83
CA ASP A 45 -13.18 16.88 36.66
C ASP A 45 -11.94 16.33 35.93
N VAL A 46 -11.07 17.20 35.40
CA VAL A 46 -9.82 16.79 34.73
C VAL A 46 -8.68 16.44 35.69
N TRP A 47 -8.92 16.43 37.01
CA TRP A 47 -7.90 16.16 38.02
C TRP A 47 -8.05 14.75 38.64
N ALA A 48 -7.01 13.92 38.55
CA ALA A 48 -6.90 12.68 39.34
C ALA A 48 -6.15 12.86 40.67
N GLY A 49 -5.54 14.03 40.86
CA GLY A 49 -4.72 14.37 42.02
C GLY A 49 -3.93 15.65 41.74
N PRO A 50 -3.08 16.10 42.68
CA PRO A 50 -2.30 17.33 42.52
C PRO A 50 -1.47 17.33 41.24
N GLY A 51 -1.82 18.22 40.29
CA GLY A 51 -1.11 18.40 39.02
C GLY A 51 -1.25 17.26 38.00
N ARG A 52 -1.96 16.16 38.33
CA ARG A 52 -2.12 15.01 37.43
C ARG A 52 -3.46 15.07 36.70
N LEU A 53 -3.37 15.12 35.38
CA LEU A 53 -4.53 15.24 34.49
C LEU A 53 -5.17 13.88 34.18
N VAL A 54 -6.49 13.87 34.08
CA VAL A 54 -7.34 12.82 33.49
C VAL A 54 -8.26 13.43 32.45
N SER A 55 -8.85 12.58 31.61
CA SER A 55 -9.83 13.00 30.62
C SER A 55 -11.19 12.41 30.96
N PRO A 56 -12.27 13.21 31.01
CA PRO A 56 -13.62 12.73 31.29
C PRO A 56 -14.36 12.21 30.04
N VAL A 57 -13.70 12.19 28.88
CA VAL A 57 -14.27 11.78 27.59
C VAL A 57 -13.43 10.68 26.96
N ASP A 58 -14.03 9.84 26.12
CA ASP A 58 -13.32 8.74 25.45
C ASP A 58 -12.47 9.19 24.25
N GLU A 59 -12.81 10.32 23.63
CA GLU A 59 -12.19 10.84 22.40
C GLU A 59 -11.53 12.22 22.64
N LEU A 60 -11.21 12.96 21.59
CA LEU A 60 -10.62 14.30 21.72
C LEU A 60 -11.58 15.26 22.47
N GLY A 61 -11.16 15.74 23.64
CA GLY A 61 -11.96 16.62 24.49
C GLY A 61 -12.01 18.07 24.03
N PRO A 62 -12.85 18.90 24.69
CA PRO A 62 -12.91 20.33 24.41
C PRO A 62 -11.61 21.06 24.80
N GLU A 63 -11.45 22.29 24.30
CA GLU A 63 -10.42 23.19 24.82
C GLU A 63 -10.77 23.58 26.27
N ILE A 64 -9.79 23.47 27.17
CA ILE A 64 -9.89 23.86 28.58
C ILE A 64 -8.85 24.93 28.90
N GLN A 65 -9.08 25.69 29.97
CA GLN A 65 -8.09 26.62 30.51
C GLN A 65 -7.42 26.01 31.73
N LEU A 66 -6.08 25.96 31.72
CA LEU A 66 -5.25 25.62 32.87
C LEU A 66 -4.57 26.88 33.37
N THR A 67 -4.71 27.17 34.66
CA THR A 67 -4.08 28.33 35.30
C THR A 67 -3.06 27.86 36.32
N ALA A 68 -1.78 28.15 36.09
CA ALA A 68 -0.72 28.05 37.07
C ALA A 68 -0.71 29.30 37.95
N VAL A 69 -0.75 29.13 39.26
CA VAL A 69 -0.66 30.21 40.25
C VAL A 69 0.59 30.01 41.09
N THR A 70 1.50 30.98 41.04
CA THR A 70 2.67 31.06 41.93
C THR A 70 2.43 32.14 42.99
N LEU A 71 3.37 32.33 43.91
CA LEU A 71 3.31 33.42 44.89
C LEU A 71 3.36 34.81 44.24
N LYS A 72 3.95 34.94 43.04
CA LYS A 72 4.18 36.23 42.37
C LYS A 72 3.31 36.46 41.15
N GLU A 73 3.05 35.41 40.39
CA GLU A 73 2.48 35.50 39.04
C GLU A 73 1.43 34.41 38.81
N SER A 74 0.54 34.65 37.86
CA SER A 74 -0.38 33.65 37.36
C SER A 74 -0.28 33.55 35.84
N TYR A 75 -0.24 32.33 35.33
CA TYR A 75 -0.15 32.02 33.90
C TYR A 75 -1.36 31.19 33.49
N THR A 76 -2.04 31.57 32.42
CA THR A 76 -3.21 30.84 31.91
C THR A 76 -2.92 30.33 30.51
N TYR A 77 -3.19 29.04 30.32
CA TYR A 77 -2.96 28.30 29.09
C TYR A 77 -4.27 27.71 28.59
N LYS A 78 -4.48 27.78 27.29
CA LYS A 78 -5.52 27.00 26.62
C LYS A 78 -4.88 25.71 26.15
N VAL A 79 -5.49 24.58 26.50
CA VAL A 79 -5.02 23.24 26.11
C VAL A 79 -6.20 22.38 25.71
N ARG A 80 -5.94 21.28 25.03
CA ARG A 80 -6.93 20.28 24.65
C ARG A 80 -6.50 18.92 25.18
N MET A 81 -7.39 18.28 25.92
CA MET A 81 -7.18 16.93 26.47
C MET A 81 -7.49 15.87 25.41
N LEU A 82 -6.61 14.87 25.29
CA LEU A 82 -6.94 13.63 24.59
C LEU A 82 -7.81 12.74 25.49
N GLY A 83 -8.56 11.83 24.88
CA GLY A 83 -9.55 11.00 25.57
C GLY A 83 -8.94 9.99 26.54
N GLU A 84 -9.72 9.50 27.51
CA GLU A 84 -9.30 8.53 28.52
C GLU A 84 -8.78 7.24 27.86
N ARG A 85 -9.38 6.83 26.74
CA ARG A 85 -9.03 5.64 25.96
C ARG A 85 -7.96 5.90 24.89
N SER A 86 -7.16 6.95 25.07
CA SER A 86 -6.06 7.25 24.15
C SER A 86 -5.11 6.06 24.02
N CYS A 87 -4.67 5.81 22.80
CA CYS A 87 -3.69 4.77 22.47
C CYS A 87 -2.35 5.42 22.15
N TRP A 88 -1.28 4.64 22.04
CA TRP A 88 0.04 5.16 21.70
C TRP A 88 0.48 4.70 20.31
N LEU A 89 0.99 5.65 19.52
CA LEU A 89 1.62 5.39 18.24
C LEU A 89 3.10 5.71 18.36
N ALA A 90 3.96 4.75 18.01
CA ALA A 90 5.39 4.96 17.86
C ALA A 90 5.72 5.17 16.38
N GLY A 91 6.44 6.26 16.08
CA GLY A 91 7.07 6.51 14.79
C GLY A 91 8.58 6.27 14.88
N TYR A 92 9.12 5.42 14.00
CA TYR A 92 10.52 5.00 14.05
C TYR A 92 11.09 4.74 12.64
N THR A 93 12.42 4.63 12.56
CA THR A 93 13.14 4.04 11.43
C THR A 93 13.69 2.68 11.84
N ARG A 94 14.16 1.90 10.87
CA ARG A 94 14.64 0.54 11.10
C ARG A 94 16.10 0.41 10.68
N GLU A 95 16.83 -0.55 11.23
CA GLU A 95 18.07 -1.02 10.64
C GLU A 95 17.74 -1.88 9.40
N PRO A 96 18.53 -1.80 8.32
CA PRO A 96 18.40 -2.74 7.21
C PRO A 96 18.69 -4.17 7.67
N ASP A 97 18.10 -5.16 7.00
CA ASP A 97 18.43 -6.56 7.25
C ASP A 97 19.84 -6.87 6.68
N GLU A 98 20.50 -7.90 7.23
CA GLU A 98 21.82 -8.35 6.73
C GLU A 98 21.81 -8.64 5.22
N ASN A 99 20.68 -9.17 4.72
CA ASN A 99 20.45 -9.33 3.30
C ASN A 99 19.62 -8.17 2.76
N ALA A 100 20.29 -7.27 2.02
CA ALA A 100 19.66 -6.11 1.38
C ALA A 100 18.59 -6.48 0.34
N ASN A 101 18.57 -7.73 -0.17
CA ASN A 101 17.50 -8.22 -1.03
C ASN A 101 16.17 -8.42 -0.29
N VAL A 102 16.22 -8.60 1.03
CA VAL A 102 15.03 -8.75 1.88
C VAL A 102 14.59 -7.38 2.38
N TYR A 103 15.52 -6.61 2.93
CA TYR A 103 15.23 -5.31 3.52
C TYR A 103 16.43 -4.37 3.44
N SER A 104 16.45 -3.52 2.40
CA SER A 104 17.57 -2.61 2.14
C SER A 104 17.46 -1.30 2.93
N LEU A 105 18.54 -0.50 2.88
CA LEU A 105 18.59 0.86 3.40
C LEU A 105 17.49 1.77 2.82
N PHE A 106 17.15 1.58 1.54
CA PHE A 106 16.13 2.36 0.83
C PHE A 106 14.74 2.18 1.45
N VAL A 107 14.55 1.06 2.12
CA VAL A 107 13.33 0.74 2.87
C VAL A 107 13.47 1.10 4.34
N ALA A 108 14.61 0.79 4.95
CA ALA A 108 14.83 0.97 6.38
C ALA A 108 14.80 2.45 6.83
N ASN A 109 15.28 3.37 5.98
CA ASN A 109 15.20 4.81 6.18
C ASN A 109 13.89 5.41 5.65
N SER A 110 12.80 4.92 6.22
CA SER A 110 11.42 5.35 6.02
C SER A 110 10.72 5.44 7.38
N LEU A 111 9.57 6.11 7.47
CA LEU A 111 8.79 6.12 8.71
C LEU A 111 8.05 4.79 8.79
N HIS A 112 8.25 4.11 9.90
CA HIS A 112 7.53 2.92 10.33
C HIS A 112 6.62 3.29 11.49
N LEU A 113 5.53 2.55 11.65
CA LEU A 113 4.56 2.78 12.71
C LEU A 113 4.34 1.52 13.53
N ALA A 114 4.20 1.70 14.84
CA ALA A 114 3.75 0.65 15.74
C ALA A 114 2.70 1.20 16.70
N LEU A 115 1.71 0.37 17.03
CA LEU A 115 0.55 0.77 17.80
C LEU A 115 0.48 -0.01 19.11
N ASP A 116 0.23 0.69 20.21
CA ASP A 116 -0.11 0.13 21.50
C ASP A 116 -1.53 0.57 21.89
N MET A 117 -2.47 -0.37 21.81
CA MET A 117 -3.89 -0.14 22.10
C MET A 117 -4.33 -0.65 23.48
N THR A 118 -3.50 -1.44 24.17
CA THR A 118 -3.85 -2.16 25.41
C THR A 118 -2.97 -1.76 26.59
N GLY A 119 -1.83 -1.13 26.34
CA GLY A 119 -0.76 -0.85 27.28
C GLY A 119 0.15 -2.05 27.54
N GLU A 120 -0.01 -3.15 26.79
CA GLU A 120 0.76 -4.39 26.96
C GLU A 120 2.01 -4.42 26.07
N GLY A 121 2.05 -3.61 25.01
CA GLY A 121 3.18 -3.54 24.08
C GLY A 121 2.81 -2.93 22.74
N TYR A 122 3.84 -2.62 21.95
CA TYR A 122 3.68 -2.09 20.59
C TYR A 122 3.66 -3.22 19.57
N GLU A 123 2.66 -3.21 18.69
CA GLU A 123 2.57 -4.08 17.52
C GLU A 123 2.97 -3.27 16.27
N ALA A 124 3.91 -3.78 15.47
CA ALA A 124 4.27 -3.13 14.22
C ALA A 124 3.10 -3.17 13.23
N LEU A 125 2.89 -2.06 12.53
CA LEU A 125 1.95 -1.95 11.43
C LEU A 125 2.67 -2.21 10.09
N ASN A 126 1.89 -2.54 9.06
CA ASN A 126 2.35 -2.75 7.69
C ASN A 126 3.50 -3.77 7.58
N ASP A 127 3.38 -4.91 8.28
CA ASP A 127 4.41 -5.96 8.32
C ASP A 127 5.80 -5.47 8.73
N ASN A 128 5.85 -4.43 9.58
CA ASN A 128 7.07 -3.73 9.98
C ASN A 128 7.87 -3.18 8.77
N TYR A 129 7.14 -2.82 7.71
CA TYR A 129 7.59 -2.13 6.51
C TYR A 129 7.28 -0.63 6.63
N GLY A 130 8.06 0.20 5.92
CA GLY A 130 7.83 1.64 5.87
C GLY A 130 6.45 2.03 5.35
N VAL A 131 5.87 3.11 5.90
CA VAL A 131 4.57 3.69 5.49
C VAL A 131 4.68 5.12 4.98
N LEU A 132 5.85 5.74 5.10
CA LEU A 132 6.12 7.04 4.49
C LEU A 132 7.58 7.11 4.06
N PHE A 133 7.77 7.57 2.82
CA PHE A 133 9.06 7.71 2.15
C PHE A 133 9.20 9.12 1.60
N ALA A 134 10.42 9.65 1.62
CA ALA A 134 10.71 10.93 0.97
C ALA A 134 10.66 10.76 -0.55
N LYS A 135 10.12 11.77 -1.25
CA LYS A 135 10.14 11.81 -2.71
C LYS A 135 11.56 11.99 -3.22
N ALA A 136 11.87 11.41 -4.36
CA ALA A 136 13.12 11.66 -5.08
C ALA A 136 13.18 13.11 -5.56
N ASP A 137 14.39 13.67 -5.60
CA ASP A 137 14.63 15.02 -6.07
C ASP A 137 14.82 15.02 -7.59
N TYR A 138 13.82 15.54 -8.30
CA TYR A 138 13.83 15.69 -9.76
C TYR A 138 14.20 17.10 -10.25
N TYR A 139 14.54 18.03 -9.34
CA TYR A 139 14.87 19.40 -9.73
C TYR A 139 16.22 19.51 -10.44
N HIS A 140 17.19 18.68 -10.02
CA HIS A 140 18.56 18.73 -10.53
C HIS A 140 18.92 17.55 -11.44
N SER A 141 18.07 16.51 -11.49
CA SER A 141 18.29 15.31 -12.28
C SER A 141 16.99 14.84 -12.95
N VAL A 142 17.04 14.60 -14.26
CA VAL A 142 15.92 14.02 -15.02
C VAL A 142 15.61 12.57 -14.62
N GLN A 143 16.58 11.86 -14.03
CA GLN A 143 16.41 10.51 -13.47
C GLN A 143 15.91 10.54 -12.02
N GLY A 144 15.95 11.72 -11.40
CA GLY A 144 15.73 11.92 -9.98
C GLY A 144 16.88 11.39 -9.12
N GLU A 145 17.08 11.99 -7.96
CA GLU A 145 17.99 11.50 -6.92
C GLU A 145 17.18 10.93 -5.76
N THR A 146 17.48 9.69 -5.34
CA THR A 146 16.77 9.07 -4.22
C THR A 146 17.09 9.81 -2.92
N ARG A 147 16.04 10.23 -2.21
CA ARG A 147 16.11 10.79 -0.86
C ARG A 147 15.49 9.78 0.11
N LEU A 148 16.10 9.64 1.27
CA LEU A 148 15.66 8.80 2.37
C LEU A 148 15.35 9.70 3.58
N LEU A 149 14.66 9.16 4.59
CA LEU A 149 14.31 9.92 5.79
C LEU A 149 14.90 9.28 7.05
N GLY A 150 15.39 10.11 7.95
CA GLY A 150 15.95 9.72 9.25
C GLY A 150 15.20 10.37 10.41
N MET A 151 15.16 9.68 11.55
CA MET A 151 14.66 10.21 12.82
C MET A 151 13.29 10.94 12.74
N PRO A 152 12.25 10.32 12.14
CA PRO A 152 10.96 10.99 11.99
C PRO A 152 10.36 11.37 13.34
N ARG A 153 9.81 12.60 13.42
CA ARG A 153 9.10 13.13 14.57
C ARG A 153 7.68 13.53 14.19
N CYS A 154 6.70 12.88 14.79
CA CYS A 154 5.27 13.12 14.57
C CYS A 154 4.72 14.09 15.64
N PHE A 155 3.77 14.93 15.27
CA PHE A 155 3.08 15.86 16.17
C PHE A 155 1.69 16.20 15.65
N ARG A 156 0.81 16.69 16.53
CA ARG A 156 -0.58 17.02 16.16
C ARG A 156 -0.71 18.41 15.55
N LEU A 157 -1.51 18.51 14.50
CA LEU A 157 -1.86 19.78 13.88
C LEU A 157 -3.16 20.35 14.46
N THR A 158 -3.35 21.67 14.32
CA THR A 158 -4.56 22.40 14.76
C THR A 158 -5.82 22.02 14.01
N ASP A 159 -5.68 21.46 12.81
CA ASP A 159 -6.77 21.08 11.90
C ASP A 159 -7.19 19.60 12.05
N GLY A 160 -6.77 18.96 13.14
CA GLY A 160 -7.05 17.55 13.46
C GLY A 160 -6.13 16.55 12.77
N GLY A 161 -5.21 16.97 11.89
CA GLY A 161 -4.20 16.10 11.30
C GLY A 161 -2.92 15.97 12.11
N PHE A 162 -1.87 15.51 11.45
CA PHE A 162 -0.54 15.31 12.01
C PHE A 162 0.53 15.85 11.06
N GLY A 163 1.57 16.43 11.65
CA GLY A 163 2.79 16.81 10.97
C GLY A 163 3.89 15.79 11.26
N ILE A 164 4.80 15.61 10.31
CA ILE A 164 6.01 14.80 10.47
C ILE A 164 7.21 15.63 10.04
N LEU A 165 8.20 15.77 10.91
CA LEU A 165 9.52 16.26 10.55
C LEU A 165 10.49 15.10 10.44
N ALA A 166 11.37 15.10 9.45
CA ALA A 166 12.40 14.07 9.30
C ALA A 166 13.73 14.67 8.82
N THR A 167 14.83 14.05 9.22
CA THR A 167 16.16 14.41 8.73
C THR A 167 16.29 13.92 7.28
N PRO A 168 16.58 14.79 6.30
CA PRO A 168 16.85 14.35 4.93
C PRO A 168 18.15 13.55 4.89
N LEU A 169 18.11 12.40 4.23
CA LEU A 169 19.26 11.54 3.99
C LEU A 169 19.39 11.30 2.47
N ASN A 170 20.62 11.19 1.99
CA ASN A 170 20.88 10.74 0.62
C ASN A 170 20.74 9.22 0.47
N HIS A 171 20.95 8.70 -0.75
CA HIS A 171 20.87 7.27 -1.06
C HIS A 171 21.88 6.38 -0.31
N GLU A 172 22.91 6.95 0.33
CA GLU A 172 23.87 6.25 1.19
C GLU A 172 23.46 6.29 2.68
N GLY A 173 22.30 6.86 3.00
CA GLY A 173 21.83 7.03 4.39
C GLY A 173 22.56 8.14 5.16
N LYS A 174 23.26 9.04 4.47
CA LYS A 174 24.00 10.15 5.10
C LYS A 174 23.23 11.46 4.94
N GLY A 175 23.24 12.28 5.99
CA GLY A 175 22.72 13.64 5.91
C GLY A 175 23.60 14.50 5.01
N ASP A 176 23.00 15.15 4.02
CA ASP A 176 23.67 16.00 3.03
C ASP A 176 23.10 17.42 2.98
N ARG A 177 22.05 17.71 3.76
CA ARG A 177 21.41 19.02 3.88
C ARG A 177 21.48 19.51 5.33
N PRO A 178 22.60 20.10 5.77
CA PRO A 178 22.76 20.54 7.15
C PRO A 178 21.72 21.61 7.48
N GLY A 179 21.08 21.45 8.64
CA GLY A 179 20.12 22.44 9.15
C GLY A 179 18.73 22.36 8.53
N GLU A 180 18.49 21.45 7.58
CA GLU A 180 17.19 21.24 6.95
C GLU A 180 16.43 20.05 7.54
N LEU A 181 15.11 20.15 7.57
CA LEU A 181 14.20 19.04 7.86
C LEU A 181 13.17 18.90 6.72
N LEU A 182 12.88 17.65 6.35
CA LEU A 182 11.70 17.32 5.54
C LEU A 182 10.45 17.57 6.37
N TYR A 183 9.38 18.06 5.74
CA TYR A 183 8.08 18.25 6.38
C TYR A 183 6.97 17.54 5.60
N PHE A 184 6.14 16.78 6.31
CA PHE A 184 5.00 16.07 5.77
C PHE A 184 3.76 16.37 6.60
N GLU A 185 2.61 16.31 5.95
CA GLU A 185 1.30 16.34 6.60
C GLU A 185 0.51 15.06 6.27
N THR A 186 -0.27 14.62 7.24
CA THR A 186 -1.22 13.52 7.07
C THR A 186 -2.47 13.78 7.91
N LYS A 187 -3.60 13.22 7.50
CA LYS A 187 -4.81 13.19 8.33
C LYS A 187 -4.93 11.91 9.14
N ASP A 188 -4.23 10.86 8.74
CA ASP A 188 -4.63 9.50 9.08
C ASP A 188 -3.47 8.50 9.15
N PHE A 189 -2.23 8.94 8.89
CA PHE A 189 -1.03 8.11 8.84
C PHE A 189 -1.11 6.96 7.80
N VAL A 190 -1.93 7.12 6.78
CA VAL A 190 -2.05 6.22 5.62
C VAL A 190 -1.78 6.99 4.33
N HIS A 191 -2.22 8.26 4.29
CA HIS A 191 -2.04 9.16 3.16
C HIS A 191 -1.18 10.35 3.58
N TYR A 192 -0.08 10.57 2.87
CA TYR A 192 0.90 11.57 3.22
C TYR A 192 1.14 12.56 2.09
N LYS A 193 1.29 13.83 2.46
CA LYS A 193 1.67 14.91 1.56
C LYS A 193 2.99 15.50 2.01
N GLU A 194 4.03 15.30 1.22
CA GLU A 194 5.30 16.01 1.36
C GLU A 194 5.11 17.50 1.04
N LYS A 195 5.68 18.35 1.89
CA LYS A 195 5.65 19.81 1.81
C LYS A 195 7.05 20.35 1.55
N GLU A 196 7.15 21.68 1.45
CA GLU A 196 8.45 22.36 1.38
C GLU A 196 9.28 22.07 2.64
N HIS A 197 10.59 21.94 2.46
CA HIS A 197 11.51 21.69 3.56
C HIS A 197 11.60 22.89 4.49
N ILE A 198 11.95 22.64 5.74
CA ILE A 198 12.16 23.68 6.74
C ILE A 198 13.66 23.85 6.97
N VAL A 199 14.16 25.07 6.76
CA VAL A 199 15.54 25.44 7.07
C VAL A 199 15.59 26.03 8.48
N LEU A 200 16.28 25.36 9.40
CA LEU A 200 16.42 25.78 10.80
C LEU A 200 17.70 26.57 11.04
N SER A 201 18.81 26.14 10.44
CA SER A 201 20.12 26.77 10.60
C SER A 201 21.05 26.38 9.45
N SER A 202 22.32 26.79 9.51
CA SER A 202 23.37 26.32 8.60
C SER A 202 24.17 25.13 9.13
N LYS A 203 23.84 24.62 10.32
CA LYS A 203 24.60 23.58 11.02
C LYS A 203 23.84 22.26 11.02
N VAL A 204 24.58 21.15 11.15
CA VAL A 204 23.95 19.83 11.28
C VAL A 204 23.07 19.77 12.53
N ILE A 205 21.88 19.17 12.37
CA ILE A 205 20.91 18.97 13.45
C ILE A 205 21.08 17.56 14.02
N LEU A 206 21.35 17.47 15.32
CA LEU A 206 21.54 16.20 16.02
C LEU A 206 20.25 15.61 16.61
N ASP A 207 19.34 16.47 17.07
CA ASP A 207 18.03 16.07 17.59
C ASP A 207 17.05 17.24 17.52
N TYR A 208 15.75 16.96 17.47
CA TYR A 208 14.71 17.98 17.41
C TYR A 208 13.35 17.48 17.95
N SER A 209 12.48 18.45 18.23
CA SER A 209 11.09 18.24 18.62
C SER A 209 10.23 19.33 17.99
N CYS A 210 8.96 19.02 17.71
CA CYS A 210 7.97 20.03 17.34
C CYS A 210 6.68 19.77 18.10
N GLU A 211 6.15 20.80 18.76
CA GLU A 211 4.83 20.77 19.39
C GLU A 211 4.15 22.13 19.25
N LEU A 212 2.81 22.12 19.24
CA LEU A 212 2.03 23.34 19.32
C LEU A 212 2.12 23.90 20.74
N ASP A 213 2.72 25.07 20.89
CA ASP A 213 2.89 25.74 22.18
C ASP A 213 1.54 26.31 22.66
N ALA A 214 1.13 25.96 23.88
CA ALA A 214 -0.12 26.43 24.48
C ALA A 214 -0.11 27.94 24.76
N ALA A 215 1.06 28.53 25.02
CA ALA A 215 1.20 29.95 25.35
C ALA A 215 1.08 30.83 24.10
N THR A 216 1.80 30.49 23.03
CA THR A 216 1.89 31.32 21.82
C THR A 216 0.90 30.91 20.74
N ARG A 217 0.39 29.67 20.79
CA ARG A 217 -0.42 29.04 19.74
C ARG A 217 0.33 28.94 18.40
N LEU A 218 1.65 28.93 18.45
CA LEU A 218 2.55 28.63 17.33
C LEU A 218 3.23 27.29 17.57
N TYR A 219 3.61 26.60 16.51
CA TYR A 219 4.44 25.41 16.61
C TYR A 219 5.87 25.82 16.98
N ARG A 220 6.38 25.30 18.09
CA ARG A 220 7.76 25.48 18.51
C ARG A 220 8.58 24.34 17.94
N ILE A 221 9.49 24.64 17.03
CA ILE A 221 10.52 23.70 16.57
C ILE A 221 11.76 23.96 17.40
N GLY A 222 12.14 23.02 18.25
CA GLY A 222 13.36 23.08 19.04
C GLY A 222 14.37 22.06 18.56
N TRP A 223 15.64 22.44 18.44
CA TRP A 223 16.69 21.58 17.89
C TRP A 223 18.01 21.73 18.64
N LYS A 224 18.82 20.67 18.57
CA LYS A 224 20.20 20.65 19.06
C LYS A 224 21.13 20.56 17.85
N ASP A 225 22.11 21.47 17.77
CA ASP A 225 23.09 21.47 16.69
C ASP A 225 24.30 20.56 16.99
N GLU A 226 25.18 20.41 16.00
CA GLU A 226 26.43 19.64 16.12
C GLU A 226 27.43 20.20 17.15
N GLY A 227 27.29 21.47 17.55
CA GLY A 227 28.05 22.07 18.65
C GLY A 227 27.53 21.67 20.03
N GLY A 228 26.36 21.03 20.09
CA GLY A 228 25.69 20.63 21.32
C GLY A 228 24.77 21.70 21.91
N GLU A 229 24.64 22.84 21.25
CA GLU A 229 23.82 23.96 21.70
C GLU A 229 22.35 23.76 21.30
N SER A 230 21.43 24.24 22.14
CA SER A 230 19.98 24.12 21.90
C SER A 230 19.36 25.44 21.49
N TYR A 231 18.53 25.38 20.47
CA TYR A 231 17.82 26.51 19.89
C TYR A 231 16.35 26.17 19.72
N PHE A 232 15.54 27.20 19.53
CA PHE A 232 14.19 27.04 19.04
C PHE A 232 13.82 28.16 18.09
N GLY A 233 12.78 27.91 17.29
CA GLY A 233 12.05 28.88 16.53
C GLY A 233 10.56 28.52 16.53
N MET A 234 9.71 29.46 16.15
CA MET A 234 8.26 29.30 16.12
C MET A 234 7.73 29.46 14.70
N THR A 235 6.68 28.71 14.36
CA THR A 235 6.04 28.80 13.05
C THR A 235 4.54 28.54 13.15
N LYS A 236 3.78 29.10 12.23
CA LYS A 236 2.34 28.82 12.06
C LYS A 236 2.05 27.98 10.82
N ASP A 237 2.96 28.00 9.85
CA ASP A 237 2.75 27.51 8.48
C ASP A 237 3.85 26.56 8.02
N PHE A 238 4.89 26.37 8.83
CA PHE A 238 6.08 25.57 8.48
C PHE A 238 6.83 26.09 7.25
N ILE A 239 6.58 27.34 6.85
CA ILE A 239 7.28 28.05 5.77
C ILE A 239 8.18 29.12 6.38
N THR A 240 7.63 29.92 7.31
CA THR A 240 8.38 30.99 7.98
C THR A 240 8.66 30.62 9.44
N LEU A 241 9.94 30.71 9.83
CA LEU A 241 10.38 30.56 11.21
C LEU A 241 10.62 31.95 11.82
N VAL A 242 10.05 32.18 13.01
CA VAL A 242 10.20 33.42 13.79
C VAL A 242 10.81 33.14 15.15
N ASP A 243 11.31 34.18 15.82
CA ASP A 243 11.85 34.12 17.20
C ASP A 243 12.97 33.08 17.40
N CYS A 244 13.80 32.88 16.38
CA CYS A 244 14.94 31.96 16.43
C CYS A 244 15.99 32.43 17.44
N GLN A 245 16.19 31.68 18.52
CA GLN A 245 17.15 32.04 19.57
C GLN A 245 17.59 30.80 20.38
N PRO A 246 18.69 30.90 21.15
CA PRO A 246 19.05 29.88 22.12
C PRO A 246 17.90 29.62 23.09
N GLY A 247 17.62 28.35 23.40
CA GLY A 247 16.58 28.02 24.34
C GLY A 247 16.18 26.56 24.32
N GLU A 248 15.25 26.23 25.21
CA GLU A 248 14.83 24.85 25.42
C GLU A 248 13.85 24.36 24.36
N ARG A 249 13.72 23.04 24.25
CA ARG A 249 12.80 22.36 23.35
C ARG A 249 11.82 21.51 24.16
N PHE A 250 10.69 21.14 23.56
CA PHE A 250 9.81 20.17 24.19
C PHE A 250 10.52 18.80 24.32
N PRO A 251 10.32 18.06 25.42
CA PRO A 251 10.89 16.74 25.56
C PRO A 251 10.30 15.79 24.51
N VAL A 252 11.16 15.03 23.83
CA VAL A 252 10.71 13.96 22.95
C VAL A 252 10.41 12.73 23.80
N LEU A 253 9.20 12.20 23.71
CA LEU A 253 8.86 10.94 24.35
C LEU A 253 9.42 9.78 23.52
N LEU A 254 10.59 9.29 23.93
CA LEU A 254 11.23 8.15 23.28
C LEU A 254 10.67 6.82 23.77
N GLN A 255 10.59 5.85 22.87
CA GLN A 255 10.11 4.51 23.11
C GLN A 255 11.08 3.49 22.50
N GLU A 256 11.63 2.61 23.34
CA GLU A 256 12.32 1.41 22.87
C GLU A 256 11.28 0.41 22.37
N LEU A 257 11.59 -0.24 21.24
CA LEU A 257 10.68 -1.13 20.53
C LEU A 257 11.33 -2.51 20.41
N SER A 258 10.55 -3.56 20.67
CA SER A 258 11.06 -4.94 20.65
C SER A 258 11.00 -5.60 19.27
N MET A 259 10.38 -4.94 18.28
CA MET A 259 10.25 -5.50 16.94
C MET A 259 11.61 -5.56 16.24
N LYS A 260 11.80 -6.58 15.38
CA LYS A 260 13.07 -6.83 14.67
C LYS A 260 13.59 -5.56 14.01
N GLY A 261 14.83 -5.18 14.31
CA GLY A 261 15.53 -4.04 13.70
C GLY A 261 14.94 -2.66 14.00
N ALA A 262 13.88 -2.53 14.79
CA ALA A 262 13.30 -1.24 15.12
C ALA A 262 14.29 -0.40 15.93
N LEU A 263 14.53 0.83 15.50
CA LEU A 263 15.27 1.81 16.28
C LEU A 263 14.35 2.51 17.27
N THR A 264 14.92 3.13 18.30
CA THR A 264 14.18 3.91 19.29
C THR A 264 13.34 4.99 18.60
N GLY A 265 12.03 4.86 18.71
CA GLY A 265 11.05 5.77 18.09
C GLY A 265 10.62 6.90 19.00
N GLN A 266 9.96 7.91 18.43
CA GLN A 266 9.11 8.80 19.22
C GLN A 266 7.75 8.13 19.40
N ARG A 267 7.12 8.29 20.57
CA ARG A 267 5.69 7.99 20.74
C ARG A 267 4.84 9.26 20.85
N ILE A 268 3.66 9.22 20.25
CA ILE A 268 2.60 10.22 20.40
C ILE A 268 1.28 9.55 20.79
N ALA A 269 0.38 10.31 21.39
CA ALA A 269 -0.93 9.80 21.77
C ALA A 269 -1.95 9.99 20.63
N LEU A 270 -2.68 8.91 20.34
CA LEU A 270 -3.82 8.86 19.44
C LEU A 270 -5.13 8.81 20.23
N THR A 271 -6.18 9.36 19.65
CA THR A 271 -7.55 9.04 20.05
C THR A 271 -7.86 7.58 19.75
N ARG A 272 -8.90 7.02 20.37
CA ARG A 272 -9.24 5.61 20.17
C ARG A 272 -9.67 5.33 18.73
N SER A 273 -10.46 6.25 18.15
CA SER A 273 -10.93 6.14 16.78
C SER A 273 -9.79 6.21 15.74
N GLU A 274 -8.80 7.09 15.93
CA GLU A 274 -7.60 7.16 15.06
C GLU A 274 -6.79 5.85 15.13
N ALA A 275 -6.64 5.27 16.33
CA ALA A 275 -5.91 4.01 16.51
C ALA A 275 -6.64 2.81 15.87
N ILE A 276 -7.97 2.73 15.99
CA ILE A 276 -8.78 1.69 15.32
C ILE A 276 -8.65 1.81 13.81
N TYR A 277 -8.75 3.01 13.27
CA TYR A 277 -8.56 3.25 11.84
C TYR A 277 -7.21 2.74 11.35
N LEU A 278 -6.12 3.09 12.05
CA LEU A 278 -4.77 2.65 11.70
C LEU A 278 -4.61 1.13 11.77
N LYS A 279 -5.14 0.49 12.81
CA LYS A 279 -5.12 -0.97 12.94
C LYS A 279 -5.85 -1.63 11.77
N ASN A 280 -7.04 -1.12 11.41
CA ASN A 280 -7.83 -1.69 10.32
C ASN A 280 -7.20 -1.45 8.94
N LYS A 281 -6.40 -0.39 8.78
CA LYS A 281 -5.75 -0.04 7.52
C LYS A 281 -4.40 -0.68 7.28
N LEU A 282 -3.53 -0.64 8.28
CA LEU A 282 -2.16 -1.09 8.17
C LEU A 282 -1.91 -2.40 8.91
N GLY A 283 -2.84 -2.86 9.74
CA GLY A 283 -2.79 -4.19 10.34
C GLY A 283 -3.26 -5.27 9.37
N ARG A 284 -2.91 -6.52 9.71
CA ARG A 284 -3.41 -7.71 9.04
C ARG A 284 -4.90 -7.87 9.30
N VAL A 285 -5.65 -8.16 8.24
CA VAL A 285 -7.08 -8.49 8.31
C VAL A 285 -7.19 -9.99 8.31
N CYS A 286 -7.90 -10.55 9.29
CA CYS A 286 -8.08 -11.98 9.41
C CYS A 286 -9.54 -12.30 9.72
N ASN A 287 -9.99 -13.46 9.27
CA ASN A 287 -11.28 -14.01 9.60
C ASN A 287 -11.37 -14.21 11.12
N VAL A 288 -12.48 -13.76 11.71
CA VAL A 288 -12.72 -13.86 13.16
C VAL A 288 -13.97 -14.67 13.50
N SER A 289 -14.89 -14.85 12.55
CA SER A 289 -16.04 -15.74 12.70
C SER A 289 -16.67 -16.09 11.36
N VAL A 290 -17.52 -17.12 11.35
CA VAL A 290 -18.39 -17.49 10.24
C VAL A 290 -19.81 -17.59 10.76
N SER A 291 -20.74 -16.88 10.12
CA SER A 291 -22.16 -17.02 10.42
C SER A 291 -22.73 -18.22 9.68
N VAL A 292 -23.49 -19.04 10.40
CA VAL A 292 -24.15 -20.22 9.85
C VAL A 292 -25.65 -19.92 9.79
N PRO A 293 -26.25 -19.77 8.60
CA PRO A 293 -27.69 -19.55 8.50
C PRO A 293 -28.45 -20.81 8.92
N VAL A 294 -29.57 -20.61 9.63
CA VAL A 294 -30.61 -21.64 9.77
C VAL A 294 -31.47 -21.58 8.52
N ILE A 295 -31.55 -22.68 7.77
CA ILE A 295 -32.35 -22.75 6.55
C ILE A 295 -33.76 -23.20 6.92
N GLU A 296 -34.72 -22.30 6.82
CA GLU A 296 -36.14 -22.59 7.06
C GLU A 296 -36.88 -22.79 5.74
N LEU A 297 -37.55 -23.93 5.59
CA LEU A 297 -38.27 -24.35 4.39
C LEU A 297 -39.69 -24.78 4.76
N GLN A 298 -40.67 -24.57 3.88
CA GLN A 298 -41.98 -25.22 4.04
C GLN A 298 -41.91 -26.66 3.52
N ALA A 299 -42.74 -27.56 4.05
CA ALA A 299 -42.87 -28.90 3.50
C ALA A 299 -43.20 -28.86 1.99
N GLY A 300 -42.34 -29.50 1.19
CA GLY A 300 -42.40 -29.54 -0.27
C GLY A 300 -41.45 -28.57 -0.97
N ASP A 301 -40.86 -27.60 -0.26
CA ASP A 301 -39.86 -26.70 -0.83
C ASP A 301 -38.55 -27.45 -1.15
N PRO A 302 -37.86 -27.12 -2.26
CA PRO A 302 -36.56 -27.70 -2.56
C PRO A 302 -35.48 -27.15 -1.63
N LEU A 303 -34.40 -27.93 -1.46
CA LEU A 303 -33.17 -27.42 -0.85
C LEU A 303 -32.53 -26.34 -1.75
N PRO A 304 -31.75 -25.40 -1.19
CA PRO A 304 -30.97 -24.46 -1.99
C PRO A 304 -29.99 -25.17 -2.93
N ASP A 305 -29.91 -24.70 -4.18
CA ASP A 305 -28.93 -25.18 -5.16
C ASP A 305 -27.50 -24.67 -4.85
N HIS A 306 -27.40 -23.58 -4.09
CA HIS A 306 -26.15 -22.97 -3.66
C HIS A 306 -26.18 -22.67 -2.17
N TRP A 307 -25.15 -23.10 -1.46
CA TRP A 307 -25.01 -22.89 -0.03
C TRP A 307 -23.90 -21.87 0.21
N ARG A 308 -24.20 -20.89 1.07
CA ARG A 308 -23.30 -19.77 1.38
C ARG A 308 -23.23 -19.56 2.88
N VAL A 309 -22.11 -19.01 3.31
CA VAL A 309 -21.90 -18.52 4.67
C VAL A 309 -21.25 -17.14 4.61
N THR A 310 -21.63 -16.27 5.54
CA THR A 310 -20.97 -14.97 5.72
C THR A 310 -19.76 -15.15 6.64
N THR A 311 -18.56 -14.89 6.14
CA THR A 311 -17.34 -14.74 6.94
C THR A 311 -17.25 -13.30 7.44
N VAL A 312 -16.82 -13.10 8.69
CA VAL A 312 -16.59 -11.78 9.31
C VAL A 312 -15.12 -11.63 9.62
N TYR A 313 -14.56 -10.45 9.40
CA TYR A 313 -13.13 -10.16 9.54
C TYR A 313 -12.84 -9.15 10.65
N SER A 314 -11.58 -9.10 11.09
CA SER A 314 -11.11 -8.31 12.24
C SER A 314 -11.31 -6.80 12.11
N ASP A 315 -11.44 -6.28 10.89
CA ASP A 315 -11.74 -4.88 10.59
C ASP A 315 -13.25 -4.59 10.47
N GLY A 316 -14.10 -5.60 10.63
CA GLY A 316 -15.55 -5.52 10.49
C GLY A 316 -16.08 -5.76 9.07
N SER A 317 -15.22 -6.00 8.08
CA SER A 317 -15.65 -6.43 6.75
C SER A 317 -16.26 -7.83 6.77
N VAL A 318 -17.02 -8.14 5.72
CA VAL A 318 -17.66 -9.45 5.52
C VAL A 318 -17.42 -9.94 4.10
N ASN A 319 -17.41 -11.26 3.92
CA ASN A 319 -17.41 -11.88 2.60
C ASN A 319 -18.39 -13.08 2.58
N GLU A 320 -18.92 -13.42 1.41
CA GLU A 320 -19.76 -14.61 1.22
C GLU A 320 -18.91 -15.73 0.63
N LYS A 321 -18.84 -16.88 1.30
CA LYS A 321 -18.10 -18.05 0.80
C LYS A 321 -19.04 -19.22 0.53
N ARG A 322 -18.70 -20.03 -0.48
CA ARG A 322 -19.41 -21.28 -0.77
C ARG A 322 -19.29 -22.24 0.41
N LEU A 323 -20.40 -22.87 0.77
CA LEU A 323 -20.43 -24.01 1.66
C LEU A 323 -20.66 -25.27 0.82
N ILE A 324 -19.79 -26.25 0.97
CA ILE A 324 -19.88 -27.54 0.31
C ILE A 324 -20.53 -28.51 1.29
N ILE A 325 -21.64 -29.13 0.90
CA ILE A 325 -22.31 -30.16 1.70
C ILE A 325 -22.25 -31.47 0.94
N ASP A 326 -21.97 -32.55 1.66
CA ASP A 326 -21.97 -33.89 1.10
C ASP A 326 -23.36 -34.21 0.50
N PRO A 327 -23.46 -34.59 -0.79
CA PRO A 327 -24.71 -35.05 -1.39
C PRO A 327 -25.41 -36.17 -0.62
N ALA A 328 -24.65 -37.04 0.06
CA ALA A 328 -25.22 -38.08 0.90
C ALA A 328 -25.94 -37.51 2.13
N ALA A 329 -25.43 -36.42 2.71
CA ALA A 329 -26.07 -35.72 3.81
C ALA A 329 -27.37 -35.03 3.35
N LEU A 330 -27.35 -34.38 2.18
CA LEU A 330 -28.55 -33.74 1.59
C LEU A 330 -29.68 -34.76 1.36
N ALA A 331 -29.35 -35.98 0.92
CA ALA A 331 -30.32 -37.05 0.70
C ALA A 331 -31.04 -37.54 1.97
N THR A 332 -30.54 -37.20 3.16
CA THR A 332 -31.18 -37.56 4.44
C THR A 332 -32.31 -36.61 4.85
N VAL A 333 -32.41 -35.44 4.20
CA VAL A 333 -33.43 -34.43 4.51
C VAL A 333 -34.77 -34.86 3.92
N ASN A 334 -35.76 -35.13 4.76
CA ASN A 334 -37.13 -35.39 4.30
C ASN A 334 -37.90 -34.07 4.16
N LEU A 335 -37.98 -33.58 2.93
CA LEU A 335 -38.67 -32.32 2.61
C LEU A 335 -40.20 -32.43 2.64
N SER A 336 -40.78 -33.63 2.76
CA SER A 336 -42.23 -33.82 2.68
C SER A 336 -42.96 -33.65 4.01
N GLN A 337 -42.24 -33.58 5.14
CA GLN A 337 -42.81 -33.50 6.47
C GLN A 337 -41.98 -32.58 7.37
N PRO A 338 -42.59 -31.97 8.40
CA PRO A 338 -41.85 -31.12 9.32
C PRO A 338 -40.73 -31.88 10.04
N GLY A 339 -39.55 -31.26 10.17
CA GLY A 339 -38.36 -31.89 10.73
C GLY A 339 -37.19 -30.93 10.89
N THR A 340 -36.20 -31.32 11.70
CA THR A 340 -34.94 -30.58 11.87
C THR A 340 -33.77 -31.49 11.57
N TYR A 341 -32.94 -31.07 10.62
CA TYR A 341 -31.80 -31.82 10.11
C TYR A 341 -30.51 -31.06 10.39
N LYS A 342 -29.47 -31.80 10.80
CA LYS A 342 -28.12 -31.27 10.96
C LYS A 342 -27.26 -31.82 9.85
N LEU A 343 -26.64 -30.95 9.06
CA LEU A 343 -25.76 -31.36 7.97
C LEU A 343 -24.38 -30.76 8.23
N ASP A 344 -23.34 -31.57 8.03
CA ASP A 344 -21.97 -31.07 8.07
C ASP A 344 -21.62 -30.49 6.70
N GLY A 345 -20.93 -29.35 6.72
CA GLY A 345 -20.44 -28.68 5.53
C GLY A 345 -19.01 -28.17 5.70
N GLU A 346 -18.36 -27.98 4.56
CA GLU A 346 -17.00 -27.46 4.43
C GLU A 346 -17.03 -26.13 3.68
N VAL A 347 -16.54 -25.07 4.31
CA VAL A 347 -16.44 -23.76 3.66
C VAL A 347 -15.32 -23.83 2.62
N LEU A 348 -15.63 -23.50 1.37
CA LEU A 348 -14.67 -23.54 0.28
C LEU A 348 -13.51 -22.60 0.58
N ARG A 349 -12.30 -23.16 0.63
CA ARG A 349 -11.03 -22.44 0.69
C ARG A 349 -10.12 -22.96 -0.41
N HIS A 350 -9.73 -22.06 -1.30
CA HIS A 350 -8.74 -22.36 -2.33
C HIS A 350 -7.35 -22.53 -1.70
N ARG A 351 -6.55 -23.41 -2.28
CA ARG A 351 -5.16 -23.66 -1.85
C ARG A 351 -4.24 -23.60 -3.04
N PHE A 352 -3.33 -22.64 -3.05
CA PHE A 352 -2.38 -22.45 -4.13
C PHE A 352 -0.95 -22.70 -3.62
N PRO A 353 -0.26 -23.75 -4.12
CA PRO A 353 1.14 -23.94 -3.75
C PRO A 353 1.98 -22.80 -4.33
N TYR A 354 3.08 -22.48 -3.65
CA TYR A 354 4.15 -21.71 -4.27
C TYR A 354 5.36 -22.61 -4.53
N PRO A 355 5.91 -22.59 -5.75
CA PRO A 355 5.37 -21.96 -6.95
C PRO A 355 4.18 -22.74 -7.53
N MET A 356 3.18 -22.03 -8.09
CA MET A 356 2.04 -22.68 -8.74
C MET A 356 2.36 -23.02 -10.20
N MET A 357 3.05 -22.12 -10.89
CA MET A 357 3.61 -22.33 -12.23
C MET A 357 5.07 -21.86 -12.29
N MET A 358 5.98 -22.78 -12.57
CA MET A 358 7.42 -22.57 -12.57
C MET A 358 7.91 -21.74 -13.76
N THR A 359 8.85 -20.81 -13.55
CA THR A 359 9.49 -20.03 -14.65
C THR A 359 8.50 -19.26 -15.51
N ARG A 360 7.44 -18.73 -14.89
CA ARG A 360 6.37 -17.99 -15.53
C ARG A 360 6.22 -16.57 -14.93
N PRO A 361 7.09 -15.61 -15.28
CA PRO A 361 6.91 -14.22 -14.92
C PRO A 361 5.78 -13.56 -15.70
N ASP A 362 5.38 -12.39 -15.21
CA ASP A 362 4.36 -11.53 -15.82
C ASP A 362 3.04 -12.29 -16.09
N PRO A 363 2.46 -12.97 -15.07
CA PRO A 363 1.36 -13.89 -15.28
C PRO A 363 0.02 -13.18 -15.41
N GLN A 364 -0.78 -13.61 -16.38
CA GLN A 364 -2.17 -13.23 -16.51
C GLN A 364 -3.09 -14.45 -16.57
N ILE A 365 -4.18 -14.40 -15.81
CA ILE A 365 -5.30 -15.33 -15.92
C ILE A 365 -6.55 -14.57 -16.30
N ILE A 366 -7.24 -15.05 -17.33
CA ILE A 366 -8.60 -14.60 -17.66
C ILE A 366 -9.58 -15.75 -17.57
N ARG A 367 -10.85 -15.42 -17.32
CA ARG A 367 -11.96 -16.36 -17.41
C ARG A 367 -12.76 -16.08 -18.68
N LEU A 368 -12.87 -17.07 -19.56
CA LEU A 368 -13.60 -16.99 -20.83
C LEU A 368 -14.41 -18.27 -21.02
N ASN A 369 -15.70 -18.15 -21.31
CA ASN A 369 -16.61 -19.29 -21.56
C ASN A 369 -16.54 -20.38 -20.46
N ASN A 370 -16.60 -19.97 -19.19
CA ASN A 370 -16.50 -20.85 -18.00
C ASN A 370 -15.18 -21.64 -17.88
N ARG A 371 -14.12 -21.18 -18.53
CA ARG A 371 -12.78 -21.78 -18.43
C ARG A 371 -11.74 -20.70 -18.14
N TYR A 372 -10.70 -21.06 -17.40
CA TYR A 372 -9.58 -20.19 -17.11
C TYR A 372 -8.47 -20.39 -18.14
N TYR A 373 -7.86 -19.30 -18.59
CA TYR A 373 -6.71 -19.29 -19.49
C TYR A 373 -5.57 -18.57 -18.82
N PHE A 374 -4.42 -19.24 -18.73
CA PHE A 374 -3.18 -18.69 -18.20
C PHE A 374 -2.20 -18.43 -19.34
N ILE A 375 -1.62 -17.24 -19.33
CA ILE A 375 -0.59 -16.79 -20.26
C ILE A 375 0.46 -15.98 -19.49
N SER A 376 1.71 -16.04 -19.91
CA SER A 376 2.80 -15.34 -19.21
C SER A 376 4.03 -15.20 -20.11
N THR A 377 5.03 -14.43 -19.64
CA THR A 377 6.39 -14.55 -20.15
C THR A 377 6.93 -15.95 -19.85
N ASP A 378 7.74 -16.50 -20.76
CA ASP A 378 8.51 -17.72 -20.52
C ASP A 378 9.94 -17.37 -20.08
N ASP A 379 10.29 -17.53 -18.80
CA ASP A 379 11.64 -17.21 -18.32
C ASP A 379 12.71 -18.20 -18.85
N ASP A 380 12.31 -19.25 -19.56
CA ASP A 380 13.19 -20.13 -20.34
C ASP A 380 13.55 -19.51 -21.70
N GLY A 381 14.35 -18.44 -21.63
CA GLY A 381 14.90 -17.75 -22.80
C GLY A 381 13.98 -16.71 -23.44
N GLN A 382 12.73 -16.56 -22.97
CA GLN A 382 11.85 -15.42 -23.27
C GLN A 382 11.56 -15.25 -24.77
N ARG A 383 11.62 -16.32 -25.58
CA ARG A 383 11.42 -16.23 -27.04
C ARG A 383 10.09 -16.82 -27.53
N ARG A 384 9.30 -17.37 -26.61
CA ARG A 384 8.08 -18.10 -26.90
C ARG A 384 7.00 -17.67 -25.92
N ILE A 385 5.77 -17.71 -26.39
CA ILE A 385 4.60 -17.52 -25.55
C ILE A 385 3.81 -18.83 -25.53
N TYR A 386 3.51 -19.31 -24.34
CA TYR A 386 2.67 -20.48 -24.11
C TYR A 386 1.36 -20.07 -23.45
N ILE A 387 0.31 -20.80 -23.75
CA ILE A 387 -1.00 -20.67 -23.12
C ILE A 387 -1.43 -22.04 -22.58
N ARG A 388 -2.05 -22.05 -21.40
CA ARG A 388 -2.72 -23.24 -20.86
C ARG A 388 -4.11 -22.87 -20.37
N SER A 389 -4.94 -23.86 -20.13
CA SER A 389 -6.28 -23.61 -19.59
C SER A 389 -6.79 -24.74 -18.73
N ALA A 390 -7.73 -24.44 -17.85
CA ALA A 390 -8.38 -25.38 -16.95
C ALA A 390 -9.78 -24.89 -16.55
N ASP A 391 -10.61 -25.79 -16.02
CA ASP A 391 -11.98 -25.46 -15.60
C ASP A 391 -12.02 -24.79 -14.22
N THR A 392 -10.97 -24.96 -13.42
CA THR A 392 -10.77 -24.31 -12.12
C THR A 392 -9.43 -23.58 -12.09
N LEU A 393 -9.24 -22.67 -11.12
CA LEU A 393 -7.96 -21.98 -10.93
C LEU A 393 -6.86 -22.99 -10.57
N GLU A 394 -7.11 -23.92 -9.65
CA GLU A 394 -6.14 -24.95 -9.23
C GLU A 394 -5.70 -25.85 -10.39
N GLY A 395 -6.59 -26.11 -11.34
CA GLY A 395 -6.31 -26.92 -12.52
C GLY A 395 -5.23 -26.33 -13.43
N LEU A 396 -4.87 -25.05 -13.28
CA LEU A 396 -3.79 -24.40 -14.05
C LEU A 396 -2.39 -24.79 -13.55
N GLN A 397 -2.28 -25.34 -12.34
CA GLN A 397 -1.02 -25.74 -11.72
C GLN A 397 -0.19 -26.66 -12.64
N ASP A 398 1.14 -26.55 -12.54
CA ASP A 398 2.04 -27.47 -13.22
C ASP A 398 1.68 -28.95 -12.96
N GLY A 399 1.69 -29.73 -14.05
CA GLY A 399 1.32 -31.15 -14.04
C GLY A 399 -0.20 -31.41 -14.18
N GLN A 400 -1.06 -30.40 -14.06
CA GLN A 400 -2.52 -30.55 -14.21
C GLN A 400 -3.04 -30.06 -15.56
N ALA A 401 -2.49 -28.95 -16.07
CA ALA A 401 -2.81 -28.43 -17.41
C ALA A 401 -1.59 -28.47 -18.34
N ALA A 402 -1.81 -28.85 -19.60
CA ALA A 402 -0.79 -28.85 -20.63
C ALA A 402 -0.60 -27.44 -21.23
N GLU A 403 0.65 -27.08 -21.51
CA GLU A 403 0.98 -25.87 -22.24
C GLU A 403 0.88 -26.08 -23.75
N THR A 404 0.29 -25.09 -24.42
CA THR A 404 0.21 -25.01 -25.87
C THR A 404 1.04 -23.83 -26.33
N LEU A 405 1.92 -24.06 -27.32
CA LEU A 405 2.73 -23.01 -27.91
C LEU A 405 1.83 -22.08 -28.73
N LEU A 406 1.72 -20.82 -28.27
CA LEU A 406 0.93 -19.79 -28.93
C LEU A 406 1.74 -19.03 -29.96
N TRP A 407 2.95 -18.60 -29.57
CA TRP A 407 3.92 -17.97 -30.46
C TRP A 407 5.30 -18.59 -30.32
N ASP A 408 5.90 -18.95 -31.46
CA ASP A 408 7.23 -19.56 -31.54
C ASP A 408 8.38 -18.55 -31.75
N GLY A 409 8.06 -17.26 -31.77
CA GLY A 409 9.01 -16.19 -32.04
C GLY A 409 9.05 -15.69 -33.50
N THR A 410 8.28 -16.31 -34.41
CA THR A 410 8.29 -15.98 -35.85
C THR A 410 7.20 -14.98 -36.23
N LEU A 411 7.58 -13.83 -36.81
CA LEU A 411 6.65 -12.90 -37.46
C LEU A 411 6.69 -13.07 -39.01
N PRO A 412 5.59 -12.85 -39.75
CA PRO A 412 5.45 -13.19 -41.18
C PRO A 412 6.33 -12.38 -42.14
N ASP A 413 6.84 -11.24 -41.72
CA ASP A 413 7.78 -10.42 -42.50
C ASP A 413 9.21 -10.96 -42.46
N GLY A 414 9.44 -12.12 -41.84
CA GLY A 414 10.75 -12.75 -41.71
C GLY A 414 11.60 -12.14 -40.58
N GLU A 415 11.03 -11.23 -39.80
CA GLU A 415 11.66 -10.64 -38.64
C GLU A 415 11.75 -11.67 -37.49
N ARG A 416 12.94 -12.27 -37.27
CA ARG A 416 13.23 -13.02 -36.03
C ARG A 416 13.67 -12.05 -34.95
N ARG A 417 12.74 -11.65 -34.07
CA ARG A 417 12.95 -10.50 -33.19
C ARG A 417 12.84 -10.87 -31.71
N GLY A 418 14.01 -10.90 -31.08
CA GLY A 418 14.25 -10.73 -29.64
C GLY A 418 13.43 -11.56 -28.66
N GLU A 419 13.36 -11.01 -27.45
CA GLU A 419 12.56 -11.46 -26.33
C GLU A 419 11.10 -10.97 -26.45
N HIS A 420 10.17 -11.77 -25.94
CA HIS A 420 8.71 -11.62 -25.96
C HIS A 420 8.23 -11.60 -24.52
N TRP A 421 7.57 -10.54 -24.09
CA TRP A 421 7.26 -10.29 -22.68
C TRP A 421 5.80 -9.91 -22.44
N ALA A 422 5.36 -10.25 -21.23
CA ALA A 422 4.13 -9.80 -20.59
C ALA A 422 2.90 -9.89 -21.51
N PRO A 423 2.57 -11.09 -22.03
CA PRO A 423 1.36 -11.26 -22.80
C PRO A 423 0.11 -11.10 -21.92
N GLU A 424 -0.87 -10.34 -22.39
CA GLU A 424 -2.16 -10.15 -21.74
C GLU A 424 -3.32 -10.37 -22.72
N LEU A 425 -4.23 -11.26 -22.37
CA LEU A 425 -5.49 -11.49 -23.04
C LEU A 425 -6.55 -10.48 -22.55
N HIS A 426 -7.22 -9.82 -23.49
CA HIS A 426 -8.30 -8.87 -23.23
C HIS A 426 -9.49 -9.16 -24.14
N LEU A 427 -10.69 -9.30 -23.56
CA LEU A 427 -11.94 -9.39 -24.30
C LEU A 427 -12.48 -7.98 -24.57
N ILE A 428 -12.37 -7.52 -25.81
CA ILE A 428 -12.76 -6.16 -26.23
C ILE A 428 -13.84 -6.29 -27.30
N HIS A 429 -15.02 -5.71 -27.06
CA HIS A 429 -16.16 -5.77 -27.98
C HIS A 429 -16.49 -7.20 -28.49
N GLY A 430 -16.35 -8.20 -27.63
CA GLY A 430 -16.64 -9.61 -27.93
C GLY A 430 -15.54 -10.34 -28.73
N ARG A 431 -14.39 -9.72 -28.96
CA ARG A 431 -13.22 -10.35 -29.59
C ARG A 431 -12.05 -10.41 -28.62
N LEU A 432 -11.28 -11.49 -28.67
CA LEU A 432 -10.11 -11.68 -27.82
C LEU A 432 -8.87 -11.09 -28.48
N TYR A 433 -8.13 -10.27 -27.74
CA TYR A 433 -6.88 -9.65 -28.16
C TYR A 433 -5.77 -10.11 -27.21
N CYS A 434 -4.55 -10.27 -27.72
CA CYS A 434 -3.36 -10.49 -26.91
C CYS A 434 -2.42 -9.30 -27.06
N PHE A 435 -2.26 -8.52 -26.00
CA PHE A 435 -1.23 -7.49 -25.88
C PHE A 435 0.07 -8.16 -25.46
N LEU A 436 1.22 -7.71 -25.96
CA LEU A 436 2.54 -8.22 -25.55
C LEU A 436 3.64 -7.24 -25.98
N ALA A 437 4.81 -7.33 -25.39
CA ALA A 437 5.99 -6.62 -25.86
C ALA A 437 6.91 -7.56 -26.66
N ILE A 438 7.46 -7.06 -27.77
CA ILE A 438 8.40 -7.80 -28.62
C ILE A 438 9.64 -6.91 -28.86
N SER A 439 10.82 -7.47 -28.62
CA SER A 439 12.11 -6.83 -28.88
C SER A 439 12.42 -6.83 -30.38
N VAL A 440 12.11 -5.72 -31.05
CA VAL A 440 12.17 -5.63 -32.51
C VAL A 440 13.60 -5.57 -33.08
N ASN A 441 14.63 -5.35 -32.27
CA ASN A 441 16.02 -5.32 -32.75
C ASN A 441 16.91 -6.34 -32.03
N ASN A 442 16.29 -7.30 -31.32
CA ASN A 442 16.99 -8.28 -30.47
C ASN A 442 17.92 -7.59 -29.45
N SER A 443 17.46 -6.44 -28.92
CA SER A 443 18.08 -5.64 -27.86
C SER A 443 16.97 -5.00 -27.02
N TRP A 444 17.25 -4.81 -25.73
CA TRP A 444 16.38 -4.07 -24.79
C TRP A 444 15.87 -2.75 -25.39
N THR A 445 16.71 -2.02 -26.11
CA THR A 445 16.34 -0.73 -26.70
C THR A 445 15.25 -0.77 -27.77
N GLY A 446 14.94 -1.95 -28.33
CA GLY A 446 13.91 -2.11 -29.35
C GLY A 446 12.62 -2.77 -28.86
N VAL A 447 12.37 -2.82 -27.56
CA VAL A 447 11.17 -3.46 -26.99
C VAL A 447 9.93 -2.62 -27.28
N GLN A 448 8.95 -3.17 -28.01
CA GLN A 448 7.76 -2.44 -28.43
C GLN A 448 6.49 -3.23 -28.16
N ALA A 449 5.43 -2.53 -27.76
CA ALA A 449 4.11 -3.10 -27.57
C ALA A 449 3.49 -3.50 -28.93
N HIS A 450 2.88 -4.67 -28.92
CA HIS A 450 2.14 -5.25 -30.02
C HIS A 450 0.78 -5.77 -29.53
N VAL A 451 -0.15 -5.93 -30.47
CA VAL A 451 -1.45 -6.55 -30.22
C VAL A 451 -1.74 -7.57 -31.32
N ALA A 452 -2.04 -8.81 -30.93
CA ALA A 452 -2.57 -9.82 -31.82
C ALA A 452 -4.08 -10.02 -31.61
N VAL A 453 -4.76 -10.48 -32.65
CA VAL A 453 -6.21 -10.62 -32.67
C VAL A 453 -6.57 -12.10 -32.85
N LEU A 454 -7.47 -12.64 -32.03
CA LEU A 454 -8.05 -13.95 -32.27
C LEU A 454 -9.12 -13.84 -33.37
N THR A 455 -8.87 -14.50 -34.51
CA THR A 455 -9.79 -14.56 -35.67
C THR A 455 -10.56 -15.86 -35.77
N GLY A 456 -10.02 -16.94 -35.19
CA GLY A 456 -10.75 -18.19 -35.01
C GLY A 456 -11.59 -18.22 -33.72
N ASN A 457 -11.96 -19.42 -33.29
CA ASN A 457 -12.84 -19.63 -32.13
C ASN A 457 -12.14 -20.26 -30.91
N ASP A 458 -10.92 -20.75 -31.08
CA ASP A 458 -10.14 -21.43 -30.04
C ASP A 458 -8.88 -20.62 -29.69
N PRO A 459 -8.81 -20.03 -28.47
CA PRO A 459 -7.62 -19.32 -27.99
C PRO A 459 -6.36 -20.17 -27.88
N LEU A 460 -6.48 -21.50 -27.76
CA LEU A 460 -5.33 -22.42 -27.68
C LEU A 460 -4.72 -22.73 -29.05
N ASN A 461 -5.45 -22.49 -30.13
CA ASN A 461 -4.95 -22.77 -31.46
C ASN A 461 -4.17 -21.57 -32.02
N ARG A 462 -2.85 -21.71 -32.12
CA ARG A 462 -1.97 -20.67 -32.70
C ARG A 462 -2.41 -20.19 -34.10
N ASP A 463 -2.99 -21.07 -34.93
CA ASP A 463 -3.39 -20.73 -36.30
C ASP A 463 -4.66 -19.85 -36.34
N HIS A 464 -5.33 -19.66 -35.19
CA HIS A 464 -6.45 -18.75 -35.04
C HIS A 464 -6.03 -17.33 -34.67
N TRP A 465 -4.76 -17.08 -34.37
CA TRP A 465 -4.26 -15.78 -34.00
C TRP A 465 -3.63 -15.08 -35.20
N GLU A 466 -4.00 -13.82 -35.40
CA GLU A 466 -3.29 -12.95 -36.32
C GLU A 466 -1.87 -12.68 -35.83
N THR A 467 -1.05 -12.20 -36.75
CA THR A 467 0.27 -11.68 -36.43
C THR A 467 0.16 -10.45 -35.52
N PRO A 468 0.96 -10.38 -34.44
CA PRO A 468 1.03 -9.20 -33.59
C PRO A 468 1.32 -7.91 -34.38
N LEU A 469 0.45 -6.91 -34.26
CA LEU A 469 0.56 -5.60 -34.89
C LEU A 469 1.22 -4.62 -33.90
N ARG A 470 2.19 -3.83 -34.37
CA ARG A 470 2.79 -2.76 -33.55
C ARG A 470 1.74 -1.72 -33.15
N VAL A 471 1.81 -1.26 -31.90
CA VAL A 471 0.94 -0.18 -31.42
C VAL A 471 1.31 1.14 -32.11
N LEU A 472 0.29 1.90 -32.50
CA LEU A 472 0.38 3.15 -33.24
C LEU A 472 -0.08 4.34 -32.40
N ASP A 473 0.57 5.49 -32.58
CA ASP A 473 0.10 6.78 -32.09
C ASP A 473 -1.17 7.24 -32.84
N ARG A 474 -1.77 8.34 -32.37
CA ARG A 474 -2.98 8.93 -32.97
C ARG A 474 -2.85 9.33 -34.44
N HIS A 475 -1.63 9.54 -34.91
CA HIS A 475 -1.32 9.87 -36.30
C HIS A 475 -1.05 8.63 -37.17
N GLY A 476 -1.19 7.41 -36.62
CA GLY A 476 -0.96 6.15 -37.34
C GLY A 476 0.51 5.80 -37.50
N ARG A 477 1.40 6.36 -36.67
CA ARG A 477 2.84 6.09 -36.68
C ARG A 477 3.18 5.15 -35.53
N VAL A 478 4.19 4.31 -35.64
CA VAL A 478 4.64 3.44 -34.54
C VAL A 478 4.80 4.26 -33.25
N LEU A 479 4.20 3.77 -32.16
CA LEU A 479 4.23 4.41 -30.86
C LEU A 479 5.68 4.58 -30.38
N GLY A 480 6.06 5.82 -30.09
CA GLY A 480 7.40 6.15 -29.63
C GLY A 480 7.80 7.59 -29.81
N ASP A 481 8.98 7.94 -29.31
CA ASP A 481 9.58 9.25 -29.59
C ASP A 481 9.92 9.37 -31.09
N LEU A 482 9.66 10.54 -31.66
CA LEU A 482 9.80 10.82 -33.09
C LEU A 482 11.25 10.72 -33.57
N ALA A 483 12.24 10.97 -32.70
CA ALA A 483 13.64 11.06 -33.10
C ALA A 483 14.37 9.71 -33.26
N GLU A 484 13.96 8.66 -32.53
CA GLU A 484 14.70 7.39 -32.42
C GLU A 484 13.76 6.17 -32.34
N ARG A 485 12.81 6.06 -33.27
CA ARG A 485 11.75 5.02 -33.27
C ARG A 485 12.25 3.56 -33.25
N GLU A 486 13.49 3.30 -33.60
CA GLU A 486 14.13 1.97 -33.53
C GLU A 486 14.88 1.71 -32.20
N ARG A 487 14.98 2.73 -31.34
CA ARG A 487 15.52 2.68 -29.96
C ARG A 487 14.50 3.24 -28.96
N ASN A 488 13.26 2.75 -29.08
CA ASN A 488 12.13 3.24 -28.32
C ASN A 488 11.46 2.09 -27.57
N ILE A 489 11.41 2.19 -26.24
CA ILE A 489 10.82 1.19 -25.37
C ILE A 489 9.38 1.55 -25.03
N ASN A 490 8.49 0.60 -25.23
CA ASN A 490 7.16 0.57 -24.62
C ASN A 490 6.76 -0.89 -24.40
N LEU A 491 6.37 -1.23 -23.18
CA LEU A 491 6.06 -2.60 -22.75
C LEU A 491 4.93 -2.60 -21.72
N ASP A 492 4.46 -3.79 -21.37
CA ASP A 492 3.47 -4.03 -20.31
C ASP A 492 2.18 -3.25 -20.55
N MET A 493 1.62 -3.37 -21.75
CA MET A 493 0.44 -2.61 -22.13
C MET A 493 -0.84 -3.34 -21.71
N THR A 494 -1.54 -2.79 -20.70
CA THR A 494 -2.87 -3.26 -20.28
C THR A 494 -3.97 -2.43 -20.93
N TYR A 495 -5.11 -3.06 -21.21
CA TYR A 495 -6.36 -2.40 -21.63
C TYR A 495 -7.36 -2.30 -20.47
N PHE A 496 -8.14 -1.22 -20.41
CA PHE A 496 -9.33 -1.14 -19.55
C PHE A 496 -10.36 -0.11 -20.04
N GLU A 497 -11.63 -0.30 -19.67
CA GLU A 497 -12.71 0.65 -19.95
C GLU A 497 -13.19 1.43 -18.71
N TYR A 498 -13.42 2.73 -18.83
CA TYR A 498 -14.00 3.53 -17.74
C TYR A 498 -14.83 4.67 -18.30
N GLY A 499 -16.02 4.91 -17.73
CA GLY A 499 -16.92 5.98 -18.19
C GLY A 499 -17.35 5.85 -19.66
N GLY A 500 -17.40 4.63 -20.20
CA GLY A 500 -17.71 4.38 -21.61
C GLY A 500 -16.57 4.68 -22.60
N GLN A 501 -15.37 4.94 -22.10
CA GLN A 501 -14.16 5.17 -22.90
C GLN A 501 -13.15 4.04 -22.68
N SER A 502 -12.50 3.62 -23.76
CA SER A 502 -11.43 2.63 -23.76
C SER A 502 -10.06 3.29 -23.60
N TYR A 503 -9.22 2.70 -22.74
CA TYR A 503 -7.89 3.17 -22.41
C TYR A 503 -6.86 2.04 -22.54
N VAL A 504 -5.62 2.42 -22.84
CA VAL A 504 -4.44 1.58 -22.62
C VAL A 504 -3.46 2.29 -21.70
N CYS A 505 -2.81 1.54 -20.82
CA CYS A 505 -1.71 2.02 -19.97
C CYS A 505 -0.49 1.14 -20.16
N TRP A 506 0.71 1.73 -20.20
CA TRP A 506 1.96 1.00 -20.46
C TRP A 506 3.16 1.65 -19.77
N SER A 507 4.25 0.88 -19.67
CA SER A 507 5.55 1.34 -19.19
C SER A 507 6.40 1.88 -20.33
N GLN A 508 7.00 3.06 -20.15
CA GLN A 508 7.91 3.64 -21.13
C GLN A 508 8.97 4.54 -20.47
N PRO A 509 10.29 4.29 -20.68
CA PRO A 509 11.32 5.29 -20.43
C PRO A 509 11.36 6.32 -21.56
N LYS A 510 11.92 7.50 -21.31
CA LYS A 510 12.21 8.49 -22.37
C LYS A 510 13.70 8.64 -22.56
N TRP A 511 14.17 8.27 -23.76
CA TRP A 511 15.55 8.48 -24.19
C TRP A 511 15.58 9.38 -25.42
N HIS A 512 16.09 10.59 -25.25
CA HIS A 512 16.33 11.48 -26.37
C HIS A 512 17.62 12.26 -26.14
N LYS A 513 18.67 11.96 -26.92
CA LYS A 513 20.01 12.62 -27.05
C LYS A 513 20.73 13.04 -25.75
N GLU A 514 20.09 13.86 -24.92
CA GLU A 514 20.58 14.49 -23.69
C GLU A 514 19.73 14.16 -22.44
N VAL A 515 18.54 13.55 -22.61
CA VAL A 515 17.62 13.18 -21.53
C VAL A 515 17.47 11.68 -21.44
N GLN A 516 17.70 11.12 -20.25
CA GLN A 516 17.41 9.74 -19.92
C GLN A 516 16.45 9.69 -18.73
N GLU A 517 15.14 9.69 -18.99
CA GLU A 517 14.15 9.44 -17.94
C GLU A 517 14.03 7.93 -17.68
N LEU A 518 13.79 7.57 -16.42
CA LEU A 518 13.46 6.21 -16.01
C LEU A 518 12.06 5.80 -16.49
N ALA A 519 11.77 4.50 -16.45
CA ALA A 519 10.48 3.97 -16.85
C ALA A 519 9.35 4.58 -16.02
N SER A 520 8.32 5.05 -16.71
CA SER A 520 7.12 5.68 -16.14
C SER A 520 5.88 5.12 -16.81
N LEU A 521 4.73 5.20 -16.13
CA LEU A 521 3.46 4.81 -16.71
C LEU A 521 2.85 5.93 -17.53
N TYR A 522 2.46 5.57 -18.75
CA TYR A 522 1.71 6.43 -19.66
C TYR A 522 0.33 5.84 -19.93
N ILE A 523 -0.66 6.69 -20.12
CA ILE A 523 -2.04 6.32 -20.45
C ILE A 523 -2.50 7.08 -21.70
N ALA A 524 -3.33 6.44 -22.52
CA ALA A 524 -4.00 7.06 -23.65
C ALA A 524 -5.34 6.39 -23.92
N THR A 525 -6.22 7.08 -24.65
CA THR A 525 -7.44 6.48 -25.20
C THR A 525 -7.13 5.68 -26.46
N VAL A 526 -7.95 4.66 -26.74
CA VAL A 526 -7.91 3.86 -27.98
C VAL A 526 -9.31 3.72 -28.56
N ASP A 527 -9.37 3.38 -29.85
CA ASP A 527 -10.57 2.85 -30.48
C ASP A 527 -10.65 1.34 -30.14
N PRO A 528 -11.71 0.85 -29.47
CA PRO A 528 -11.85 -0.57 -29.11
C PRO A 528 -11.90 -1.51 -30.32
N ASP A 529 -12.25 -1.03 -31.52
CA ASP A 529 -12.21 -1.85 -32.75
C ASP A 529 -10.79 -1.93 -33.34
N MET A 530 -9.90 -1.01 -32.96
CA MET A 530 -8.49 -0.97 -33.31
C MET A 530 -7.63 -0.69 -32.06
N PRO A 531 -7.61 -1.60 -31.06
CA PRO A 531 -6.99 -1.32 -29.76
C PRO A 531 -5.46 -1.16 -29.84
N TRP A 532 -4.85 -1.49 -30.98
CA TRP A 532 -3.44 -1.18 -31.30
C TRP A 532 -3.22 0.26 -31.79
N ARG A 533 -4.22 1.15 -31.76
CA ARG A 533 -4.09 2.54 -32.21
C ARG A 533 -4.65 3.52 -31.17
N LEU A 534 -3.77 4.40 -30.69
CA LEU A 534 -4.16 5.48 -29.79
C LEU A 534 -5.08 6.49 -30.49
N THR A 535 -6.01 7.08 -29.75
CA THR A 535 -6.88 8.18 -30.19
C THR A 535 -6.53 9.52 -29.54
N SER A 536 -5.77 9.50 -28.44
CA SER A 536 -5.22 10.69 -27.77
C SER A 536 -3.69 10.69 -27.76
N ASN A 537 -3.10 11.78 -27.25
CA ASN A 537 -1.69 11.77 -26.89
C ASN A 537 -1.46 10.95 -25.61
N PRO A 538 -0.30 10.29 -25.45
CA PRO A 538 0.12 9.71 -24.17
C PRO A 538 0.20 10.75 -23.05
N VAL A 539 -0.28 10.39 -21.86
CA VAL A 539 -0.17 11.19 -20.64
C VAL A 539 0.61 10.40 -19.58
N LYS A 540 1.67 10.99 -19.02
CA LYS A 540 2.42 10.39 -17.90
C LYS A 540 1.59 10.50 -16.62
N ILE A 541 1.25 9.38 -15.99
CA ILE A 541 0.41 9.36 -14.76
C ILE A 541 1.15 8.84 -13.53
N CYS A 542 2.24 8.09 -13.71
CA CYS A 542 3.07 7.61 -12.61
C CYS A 542 4.53 7.61 -13.03
N GLN A 543 5.40 8.01 -12.11
CA GLN A 543 6.84 7.83 -12.17
C GLN A 543 7.29 7.30 -10.81
N ASN A 544 8.46 6.66 -10.76
CA ASN A 544 9.09 6.25 -9.51
C ASN A 544 9.43 7.47 -8.66
N GLU A 545 9.04 7.49 -7.38
CA GLU A 545 9.21 8.65 -6.51
C GLU A 545 9.86 8.32 -5.18
N TYR A 546 9.86 7.08 -4.73
CA TYR A 546 10.13 6.72 -3.34
C TYR A 546 11.27 5.72 -3.23
N GLY A 547 11.90 5.63 -2.05
CA GLY A 547 12.95 4.62 -1.81
C GLY A 547 12.51 3.20 -2.19
N TRP A 548 11.25 2.84 -1.92
CA TRP A 548 10.70 1.51 -2.20
C TRP A 548 10.44 1.21 -3.68
N ASP A 549 10.22 2.21 -4.55
CA ASP A 549 10.07 2.03 -6.01
C ASP A 549 11.35 2.42 -6.79
N ARG A 550 12.44 2.66 -6.06
CA ARG A 550 13.79 3.00 -6.54
C ARG A 550 14.90 2.12 -5.95
N ASN A 551 14.52 1.00 -5.35
CA ASN A 551 15.40 0.05 -4.68
C ASN A 551 16.09 -0.90 -5.68
N GLY A 552 17.23 -1.46 -5.28
CA GLY A 552 18.06 -2.31 -6.13
C GLY A 552 19.28 -1.58 -6.68
N LYS A 553 19.63 -1.78 -7.96
CA LYS A 553 20.81 -1.15 -8.55
C LYS A 553 20.62 0.38 -8.60
N VAL A 554 21.63 1.16 -8.22
CA VAL A 554 21.58 2.63 -8.30
C VAL A 554 21.17 3.05 -9.73
N ALA A 555 20.17 3.94 -9.86
CA ALA A 555 19.55 4.38 -11.12
C ALA A 555 18.65 3.34 -11.86
N SER A 556 18.08 2.36 -11.15
CA SER A 556 17.17 1.33 -11.71
C SER A 556 15.70 1.48 -11.33
N GLY A 557 15.27 2.66 -10.86
CA GLY A 557 13.85 2.85 -10.55
C GLY A 557 12.99 2.61 -11.79
N VAL A 558 11.97 1.80 -11.64
CA VAL A 558 11.05 1.40 -12.70
C VAL A 558 9.63 1.63 -12.19
N ALA A 559 8.73 2.01 -13.08
CA ALA A 559 7.29 1.88 -12.89
C ALA A 559 6.75 1.14 -14.12
N GLU A 560 6.41 -0.14 -13.96
CA GLU A 560 5.99 -1.04 -15.04
C GLU A 560 4.87 -1.98 -14.60
N GLY A 561 4.48 -2.93 -15.45
CA GLY A 561 3.40 -3.88 -15.17
C GLY A 561 2.09 -3.25 -14.67
N PRO A 562 1.54 -2.20 -15.31
CA PRO A 562 0.26 -1.64 -14.90
C PRO A 562 -0.86 -2.66 -15.13
N TYR A 563 -1.75 -2.85 -14.16
CA TYR A 563 -2.97 -3.64 -14.35
C TYR A 563 -4.12 -3.07 -13.52
N VAL A 564 -5.34 -3.12 -14.06
CA VAL A 564 -6.50 -2.46 -13.44
C VAL A 564 -7.41 -3.46 -12.72
N LEU A 565 -7.62 -3.25 -11.42
CA LEU A 565 -8.68 -3.85 -10.62
C LEU A 565 -9.85 -2.85 -10.51
N LYS A 566 -11.04 -3.29 -10.91
CA LYS A 566 -12.28 -2.53 -10.70
C LYS A 566 -13.13 -3.27 -9.69
N HIS A 567 -13.52 -2.58 -8.64
CA HIS A 567 -14.42 -3.10 -7.62
C HIS A 567 -15.44 -2.02 -7.29
N GLU A 568 -16.72 -2.33 -7.51
CA GLU A 568 -17.80 -1.34 -7.45
C GLU A 568 -17.50 -0.11 -8.33
N ASP A 569 -17.53 1.09 -7.75
CA ASP A 569 -17.21 2.35 -8.42
C ASP A 569 -15.70 2.71 -8.34
N ALA A 570 -14.88 1.90 -7.67
CA ALA A 570 -13.47 2.17 -7.46
C ALA A 570 -12.60 1.58 -8.58
N VAL A 571 -11.58 2.35 -8.99
CA VAL A 571 -10.58 1.93 -9.98
C VAL A 571 -9.20 2.00 -9.34
N TYR A 572 -8.60 0.83 -9.21
CA TYR A 572 -7.27 0.62 -8.68
C TYR A 572 -6.36 0.17 -9.83
N MET A 573 -5.25 0.85 -10.05
CA MET A 573 -4.22 0.42 -10.98
C MET A 573 -2.98 0.03 -10.18
N VAL A 574 -2.71 -1.26 -10.12
CA VAL A 574 -1.43 -1.74 -9.59
C VAL A 574 -0.35 -1.43 -10.60
N TYR A 575 0.87 -1.24 -10.11
CA TYR A 575 2.07 -1.21 -10.93
C TYR A 575 3.21 -1.79 -10.11
N SER A 576 4.29 -2.18 -10.76
CA SER A 576 5.47 -2.66 -10.08
C SER A 576 6.64 -1.70 -10.21
N GLY A 577 7.45 -1.62 -9.15
CA GLY A 577 8.62 -0.75 -9.14
C GLY A 577 9.82 -1.36 -8.44
N SER A 578 10.92 -0.59 -8.45
CA SER A 578 12.30 -1.06 -8.16
C SER A 578 12.88 -2.01 -9.21
N SER A 579 14.13 -2.45 -9.00
CA SER A 579 14.75 -3.48 -9.84
C SER A 579 13.95 -4.79 -9.83
N VAL A 580 13.73 -5.38 -11.02
CA VAL A 580 13.24 -6.76 -11.17
C VAL A 580 14.17 -7.72 -10.43
N GLY A 581 13.61 -8.51 -9.52
CA GLY A 581 14.35 -9.35 -8.58
C GLY A 581 13.80 -9.20 -7.16
N PRO A 582 14.55 -9.60 -6.12
CA PRO A 582 14.04 -9.62 -4.74
C PRO A 582 13.61 -8.25 -4.18
N THR A 583 14.05 -7.15 -4.78
CA THR A 583 13.68 -5.78 -4.37
C THR A 583 12.41 -5.27 -5.03
N TYR A 584 11.83 -6.04 -5.96
CA TYR A 584 10.63 -5.68 -6.70
C TYR A 584 9.43 -5.56 -5.77
N THR A 585 8.55 -4.61 -6.06
CA THR A 585 7.43 -4.27 -5.17
C THR A 585 6.23 -3.82 -5.98
N VAL A 586 5.04 -3.90 -5.38
CA VAL A 586 3.79 -3.49 -6.02
C VAL A 586 3.31 -2.19 -5.41
N GLY A 587 3.18 -1.16 -6.23
CA GLY A 587 2.51 0.09 -5.92
C GLY A 587 1.06 0.13 -6.36
N MET A 588 0.35 1.17 -5.94
CA MET A 588 -1.06 1.38 -6.30
C MET A 588 -1.31 2.83 -6.72
N LEU A 589 -2.06 3.01 -7.81
CA LEU A 589 -2.73 4.26 -8.16
C LEU A 589 -4.25 4.08 -7.99
N GLU A 590 -4.88 4.94 -7.21
CA GLU A 590 -6.34 4.97 -7.07
C GLU A 590 -6.90 6.15 -7.87
N LEU A 591 -7.85 5.88 -8.76
CA LEU A 591 -8.58 6.94 -9.45
C LEU A 591 -9.57 7.58 -8.48
N MET A 592 -9.42 8.88 -8.25
CA MET A 592 -10.39 9.65 -7.45
C MET A 592 -11.78 9.55 -8.08
N LYS A 593 -12.83 9.49 -7.26
CA LYS A 593 -14.22 9.36 -7.73
C LYS A 593 -14.56 10.38 -8.83
N ALA A 594 -15.14 9.90 -9.93
CA ALA A 594 -15.44 10.70 -11.13
C ALA A 594 -14.21 11.41 -11.76
N GLY A 595 -13.00 10.95 -11.45
CA GLY A 595 -11.76 11.42 -12.04
C GLY A 595 -11.63 10.99 -13.50
N ASP A 596 -11.00 11.85 -14.31
CA ASP A 596 -10.61 11.51 -15.68
C ASP A 596 -9.29 10.74 -15.65
N PRO A 597 -9.23 9.49 -16.17
CA PRO A 597 -7.99 8.71 -16.26
C PRO A 597 -6.84 9.44 -16.97
N LEU A 598 -7.12 10.38 -17.90
CA LEU A 598 -6.09 11.17 -18.58
C LEU A 598 -5.60 12.38 -17.77
N ASN A 599 -6.16 12.64 -16.59
CA ASN A 599 -5.68 13.70 -15.71
C ASN A 599 -4.78 13.11 -14.61
N PRO A 600 -3.45 13.38 -14.62
CA PRO A 600 -2.55 12.85 -13.58
C PRO A 600 -2.97 13.24 -12.16
N ALA A 601 -3.58 14.41 -11.97
CA ALA A 601 -4.05 14.86 -10.66
C ALA A 601 -5.31 14.10 -10.16
N ALA A 602 -5.96 13.33 -11.04
CA ALA A 602 -7.06 12.45 -10.65
C ALA A 602 -6.57 11.10 -10.10
N TRP A 603 -5.27 10.79 -10.18
CA TRP A 603 -4.69 9.58 -9.62
C TRP A 603 -4.01 9.87 -8.29
N ARG A 604 -4.39 9.12 -7.25
CA ARG A 604 -3.70 9.10 -5.96
C ARG A 604 -2.74 7.93 -5.93
N LYS A 605 -1.44 8.22 -5.98
CA LYS A 605 -0.38 7.22 -5.83
C LYS A 605 -0.15 6.87 -4.35
N SER A 606 0.02 5.59 -4.03
CA SER A 606 0.38 5.13 -2.68
C SER A 606 1.76 5.65 -2.25
N ASN A 607 1.92 5.99 -0.96
CA ASN A 607 3.21 6.45 -0.42
C ASN A 607 4.18 5.29 -0.12
N TYR A 608 3.70 4.06 -0.10
CA TYR A 608 4.40 2.81 0.24
C TYR A 608 3.85 1.64 -0.61
N PRO A 609 4.58 0.51 -0.71
CA PRO A 609 4.14 -0.62 -1.53
C PRO A 609 3.00 -1.38 -0.85
N TRP A 610 2.10 -1.94 -1.66
CA TRP A 610 0.99 -2.80 -1.26
C TRP A 610 1.36 -4.29 -1.28
N MET A 611 2.45 -4.65 -1.97
CA MET A 611 3.11 -5.94 -1.80
C MET A 611 4.62 -5.76 -1.87
N HIS A 612 5.33 -6.54 -1.06
CA HIS A 612 6.78 -6.52 -0.95
C HIS A 612 7.30 -7.88 -0.45
N SER A 613 8.62 -8.03 -0.38
CA SER A 613 9.28 -9.27 0.05
C SER A 613 9.06 -9.70 1.50
N LEU A 614 8.28 -8.93 2.28
CA LEU A 614 7.82 -9.33 3.61
C LEU A 614 6.33 -9.72 3.63
N SER A 615 5.59 -9.51 2.53
CA SER A 615 4.17 -9.89 2.41
C SER A 615 3.97 -11.40 2.55
N HIS A 616 4.91 -12.21 2.06
CA HIS A 616 4.86 -13.66 2.25
C HIS A 616 6.26 -14.29 2.35
N PRO A 617 6.56 -15.07 3.41
CA PRO A 617 7.83 -15.78 3.52
C PRO A 617 8.11 -16.68 2.31
N GLY A 618 9.36 -16.68 1.83
CA GLY A 618 9.78 -17.50 0.69
C GLY A 618 9.39 -16.94 -0.69
N GLN A 619 8.72 -15.78 -0.75
CA GLN A 619 8.35 -15.12 -2.00
C GLN A 619 8.90 -13.71 -2.03
N TYR A 620 9.98 -13.50 -2.77
CA TYR A 620 10.70 -12.23 -2.81
C TYR A 620 10.42 -11.52 -4.12
N GLY A 621 10.32 -10.19 -4.07
CA GLY A 621 10.08 -9.40 -5.26
C GLY A 621 8.72 -9.64 -5.93
N PRO A 622 7.59 -9.67 -5.19
CA PRO A 622 6.29 -9.87 -5.83
C PRO A 622 6.00 -8.72 -6.81
N GLY A 623 5.48 -9.05 -7.99
CA GLY A 623 5.05 -8.02 -8.93
C GLY A 623 4.49 -8.53 -10.25
N HIS A 624 4.32 -7.56 -11.16
CA HIS A 624 3.65 -7.67 -12.45
C HIS A 624 2.31 -8.41 -12.31
N ASN A 625 1.45 -7.83 -11.47
CA ASN A 625 0.20 -8.44 -11.05
C ASN A 625 -0.86 -8.37 -12.14
N SER A 626 -1.79 -9.31 -12.11
CA SER A 626 -3.09 -9.24 -12.76
C SER A 626 -4.18 -9.75 -11.81
N PHE A 627 -5.45 -9.64 -12.22
CA PHE A 627 -6.58 -10.04 -11.39
C PHE A 627 -7.57 -10.92 -12.16
N VAL A 628 -8.09 -11.94 -11.47
CA VAL A 628 -9.11 -12.84 -11.97
C VAL A 628 -10.15 -13.10 -10.89
N GLN A 629 -11.40 -13.37 -11.29
CA GLN A 629 -12.44 -13.85 -10.39
C GLN A 629 -12.62 -15.35 -10.52
N ASP A 630 -12.88 -16.03 -9.40
CA ASP A 630 -13.32 -17.43 -9.42
C ASP A 630 -14.77 -17.58 -9.96
N GLU A 631 -15.33 -18.79 -9.85
CA GLU A 631 -16.71 -19.03 -10.26
C GLU A 631 -17.78 -18.43 -9.33
N ASP A 632 -17.39 -17.99 -8.14
CA ASP A 632 -18.24 -17.36 -7.13
C ASP A 632 -18.16 -15.83 -7.12
N GLY A 633 -17.24 -15.25 -7.92
CA GLY A 633 -17.01 -13.82 -7.98
C GLY A 633 -15.97 -13.31 -6.98
N ASN A 634 -15.28 -14.19 -6.25
CA ASN A 634 -14.18 -13.80 -5.38
C ASN A 634 -12.98 -13.40 -6.23
N TRP A 635 -12.32 -12.31 -5.85
CA TRP A 635 -11.15 -11.80 -6.56
C TRP A 635 -9.87 -12.50 -6.12
N PHE A 636 -8.98 -12.71 -7.08
CA PHE A 636 -7.65 -13.26 -6.87
C PHE A 636 -6.60 -12.39 -7.55
N ASN A 637 -5.50 -12.19 -6.85
CA ASN A 637 -4.30 -11.55 -7.32
C ASN A 637 -3.37 -12.61 -7.91
N VAL A 638 -3.00 -12.46 -9.17
CA VAL A 638 -2.08 -13.33 -9.90
C VAL A 638 -0.78 -12.56 -10.07
N TYR A 639 0.34 -13.11 -9.61
CA TYR A 639 1.62 -12.38 -9.59
C TYR A 639 2.78 -13.35 -9.71
N HIS A 640 3.98 -12.81 -9.99
CA HIS A 640 5.20 -13.60 -9.86
C HIS A 640 6.03 -13.16 -8.66
N ALA A 641 6.87 -14.06 -8.16
CA ALA A 641 7.93 -13.76 -7.21
C ALA A 641 9.18 -14.61 -7.54
N CYS A 642 10.30 -14.37 -6.87
CA CYS A 642 11.52 -15.15 -7.00
C CYS A 642 12.08 -15.56 -5.63
N GLU A 643 13.22 -16.24 -5.65
CA GLU A 643 13.98 -16.61 -4.47
C GLU A 643 14.73 -15.41 -3.87
N VAL A 644 15.21 -15.54 -2.63
CA VAL A 644 15.86 -14.43 -1.89
C VAL A 644 17.10 -13.83 -2.58
N ASN A 645 17.76 -14.61 -3.44
CA ASN A 645 18.94 -14.19 -4.21
C ASN A 645 18.62 -13.86 -5.67
N GLY A 646 17.32 -13.75 -6.02
CA GLY A 646 16.84 -13.63 -7.38
C GLY A 646 16.84 -14.98 -8.10
N GLY A 647 16.96 -14.95 -9.42
CA GLY A 647 16.85 -16.13 -10.28
C GLY A 647 15.54 -16.12 -11.06
N PHE A 648 15.08 -17.32 -11.42
CA PHE A 648 13.81 -17.44 -12.13
C PHE A 648 12.65 -16.92 -11.31
N ARG A 649 11.66 -16.37 -12.02
CA ARG A 649 10.42 -15.88 -11.44
C ARG A 649 9.31 -16.92 -11.65
N HIS A 650 8.51 -17.14 -10.63
CA HIS A 650 7.46 -18.15 -10.62
C HIS A 650 6.10 -17.50 -10.32
N ALA A 651 5.06 -17.94 -11.03
CA ALA A 651 3.71 -17.42 -10.83
C ALA A 651 3.04 -18.08 -9.61
N SER A 652 2.20 -17.28 -8.95
CA SER A 652 1.35 -17.66 -7.83
C SER A 652 0.03 -16.89 -7.89
N ILE A 653 -0.95 -17.39 -7.15
CA ILE A 653 -2.26 -16.77 -7.00
C ILE A 653 -2.55 -16.61 -5.50
N ARG A 654 -3.20 -15.50 -5.10
CA ARG A 654 -3.71 -15.31 -3.74
C ARG A 654 -5.08 -14.62 -3.72
N PRO A 655 -5.92 -14.88 -2.70
CA PRO A 655 -7.17 -14.16 -2.51
C PRO A 655 -6.95 -12.64 -2.40
N VAL A 656 -7.83 -11.86 -3.01
CA VAL A 656 -7.99 -10.43 -2.75
C VAL A 656 -9.19 -10.24 -1.85
N HIS A 657 -8.95 -9.67 -0.68
CA HIS A 657 -10.00 -9.31 0.26
C HIS A 657 -10.25 -7.81 0.24
N PHE A 658 -11.50 -7.38 0.37
CA PHE A 658 -11.84 -5.97 0.46
C PHE A 658 -12.12 -5.60 1.91
N ARG A 659 -11.37 -4.61 2.43
CA ARG A 659 -11.54 -4.06 3.77
C ARG A 659 -12.93 -3.45 3.91
N SER A 660 -13.30 -3.15 5.16
CA SER A 660 -14.59 -2.54 5.52
C SER A 660 -14.85 -1.20 4.83
N ASP A 661 -13.80 -0.55 4.33
CA ASP A 661 -13.88 0.70 3.59
C ASP A 661 -13.73 0.55 2.06
N GLY A 662 -13.74 -0.69 1.57
CA GLY A 662 -13.69 -1.02 0.14
C GLY A 662 -12.30 -1.11 -0.47
N SER A 663 -11.23 -0.83 0.28
CA SER A 663 -9.86 -0.96 -0.23
C SER A 663 -9.38 -2.43 -0.28
N PRO A 664 -8.62 -2.85 -1.32
CA PRO A 664 -8.18 -4.24 -1.42
C PRO A 664 -7.00 -4.58 -0.50
N VAL A 665 -6.87 -5.87 -0.17
CA VAL A 665 -5.71 -6.53 0.43
C VAL A 665 -5.22 -7.53 -0.61
N LEU A 666 -4.02 -7.31 -1.15
CA LEU A 666 -3.50 -8.07 -2.30
C LEU A 666 -2.74 -9.33 -1.91
N ASP A 667 -2.39 -9.46 -0.63
CA ASP A 667 -1.50 -10.47 -0.08
C ASP A 667 -2.14 -11.22 1.09
N MET A 668 -3.49 -11.31 1.13
CA MET A 668 -4.18 -12.10 2.14
C MET A 668 -3.77 -13.57 2.00
N THR A 669 -3.38 -14.17 3.11
CA THR A 669 -3.08 -15.60 3.18
C THR A 669 -4.37 -16.41 3.30
N GLU A 670 -4.32 -17.68 2.89
CA GLU A 670 -5.45 -18.62 2.97
C GLU A 670 -5.91 -18.85 4.43
N GLU A 671 -4.99 -18.73 5.40
CA GLU A 671 -5.29 -18.83 6.83
C GLU A 671 -5.95 -17.56 7.38
N GLU A 672 -5.57 -16.39 6.86
CA GLU A 672 -6.24 -15.13 7.19
C GLU A 672 -7.62 -15.03 6.53
N GLU A 673 -7.79 -15.59 5.32
CA GLU A 673 -9.07 -15.60 4.61
C GLU A 673 -10.13 -16.43 5.35
N LEU A 674 -9.72 -17.58 5.88
CA LEU A 674 -10.58 -18.50 6.63
C LEU A 674 -9.74 -19.28 7.65
N LEU A 675 -10.00 -19.06 8.93
CA LEU A 675 -9.29 -19.79 9.99
C LEU A 675 -9.65 -21.29 9.96
N PRO A 676 -8.70 -22.19 10.26
CA PRO A 676 -8.94 -23.63 10.25
C PRO A 676 -10.12 -24.09 11.13
N GLU A 677 -10.40 -23.39 12.23
CA GLU A 677 -11.53 -23.69 13.13
C GLU A 677 -12.91 -23.42 12.51
N TYR A 678 -12.97 -22.64 11.43
CA TYR A 678 -14.22 -22.32 10.72
C TYR A 678 -14.35 -23.00 9.35
N GLU A 679 -13.38 -23.84 8.98
CA GLU A 679 -13.41 -24.60 7.72
C GLU A 679 -14.54 -25.64 7.70
N ARG A 680 -14.89 -26.20 8.86
CA ARG A 680 -15.98 -27.18 9.01
C ARG A 680 -17.03 -26.67 9.97
N LEU A 681 -18.29 -26.78 9.56
CA LEU A 681 -19.43 -26.31 10.33
C LEU A 681 -20.64 -27.24 10.18
N THR A 682 -21.54 -27.21 11.16
CA THR A 682 -22.81 -27.92 11.11
C THR A 682 -23.94 -26.92 10.87
N ILE A 683 -24.65 -27.04 9.74
CA ILE A 683 -25.86 -26.27 9.42
C ILE A 683 -27.12 -26.95 9.94
N ILE A 684 -28.15 -26.15 10.19
CA ILE A 684 -29.48 -26.61 10.60
C ILE A 684 -30.46 -26.31 9.48
N VAL A 685 -31.15 -27.34 8.99
CA VAL A 685 -32.29 -27.22 8.07
C VAL A 685 -33.57 -27.55 8.82
N VAL A 686 -34.53 -26.64 8.81
CA VAL A 686 -35.85 -26.80 9.44
C VAL A 686 -36.90 -26.85 8.33
N VAL A 687 -37.58 -27.98 8.21
CA VAL A 687 -38.79 -28.14 7.39
C VAL A 687 -39.99 -27.89 8.31
N GLN A 688 -40.84 -26.94 7.95
CA GLN A 688 -42.01 -26.52 8.75
C GLN A 688 -43.30 -27.23 8.35
#